data_AF-A0A7V3ZU08-F1
#
_entry.id   AF-A0A7V3ZU08-F1
#
_cell.length_a   1.000
_cell.length_b   1.000
_cell.length_c   1.000
_cell.angle_alpha   90.00
_cell.angle_beta   90.00
_cell.angle_gamma   90.00
#
_symmetry.space_group_name_H-M   'P 1'
#
loop_
_entity.id
_entity.type
_entity.pdbx_description
1 polymer ?
#
loop_
_entity_poly.entity_id
_entity_poly.type
_entity_poly.pdbx_seq_one_letter_code
_entity_poly.pdbx_strand_id
1 'polypeptide(L)'
;MKKILMILLLNGILLSLPYWDEYDFIKSGQDLKGKAVFQWEIKRGQHNFKTWSYIHELFQTASFLTTLQVSDTNSPNFGGMIEGENAMNIIETDNTQEAIWVWSRYMELTGDTIYKKNIRRAWIYVKNFPAWKEEGTTDYYRVWNCGLGLFAEQKYREVTQDTSYKWYADSCILYILTHDLPFTGIDTFYKRLHPKVQSFVAGCLYLYAKSMNDSALMDSAIEMAIRVKNWVEQDPNTRLNDEVWAMSGGTVVWGLCNSIFKDDSISGYNWLNTYIPLMKYYQPTGEWNNSWNIWYARAYDASARIAQKPDWDLFHHELTDTLLIQDLDNDGGVPPTKGGPPTGDHSWISSYMVFMGFENLMDSIKNYDVGVAEFLSPNPNLPSVPYDTIPLILRIPNYGFQSVNYFILHLESPFTYDTTLSISMGEEKEVYLTDWIPNSPGNYNFEAYTIFSLDERNSNDTSKLLYEVKPYIVLQGWIKDSVNQKGIKTKLEIRFLNGNFYKYTMSDTNGYFITFIPESTYTLRFLQKIPYPEITIDSIEINSDTFIYVNTAPSQLLVINRDSLGKYNEYYKEVLDSLNLRYCIWVVRDSGIFNFSKINEFENRLILWFTGDSKINTVSTNEQESLKLFLQEEGKLLITGQNIGEDIGNTSFYTNYLHAIFVAPIHIGSLVFPINSDSLGSNFKKISTIGAANNQNSKDIILNDSYSHLFLTYDTLNIKGAGIWYNDINFGYKIIYFPFGLEAVKNVYNPSYSSRYDIIRKCLEWLGIEIKVKEKTLPRGEEKIVFPNILNENSVIHLKRNSNFEKIRLIDICGRKREIRIIPYKDVLKILLREKEGIYFLKLKDKKEGTFKLIIIK
;
A
#
# COMPACT_ATOMS: atom_id res chain seq x y z
N MET A 1 -62.64 -1.05 21.03
CA MET A 1 -62.82 -1.66 22.37
C MET A 1 -61.45 -2.08 22.89
N LYS A 2 -60.98 -1.44 23.98
CA LYS A 2 -60.01 -1.88 25.01
C LYS A 2 -58.88 -2.86 24.60
N LYS A 3 -57.61 -2.40 24.56
CA LYS A 3 -56.61 -2.30 25.66
C LYS A 3 -55.73 -3.56 25.84
N ILE A 4 -54.42 -3.36 25.61
CA ILE A 4 -53.26 -3.75 26.42
C ILE A 4 -52.94 -5.26 26.56
N LEU A 5 -51.79 -5.66 26.01
CA LEU A 5 -50.73 -6.30 26.81
C LEU A 5 -49.34 -6.04 26.22
N MET A 6 -48.54 -5.27 26.97
CA MET A 6 -47.10 -5.15 26.87
C MET A 6 -46.54 -5.95 28.06
N ILE A 7 -45.61 -6.88 27.83
CA ILE A 7 -44.50 -7.26 28.73
C ILE A 7 -43.48 -8.08 27.93
N LEU A 8 -42.23 -7.60 27.98
CA LEU A 8 -40.99 -8.12 27.41
C LEU A 8 -40.57 -9.47 27.99
N LEU A 9 -39.76 -10.25 27.24
CA LEU A 9 -38.35 -10.54 27.61
C LEU A 9 -37.63 -11.46 26.59
N LEU A 10 -36.58 -10.90 25.99
CA LEU A 10 -35.27 -11.49 25.64
C LEU A 10 -35.18 -12.95 25.14
N ASN A 11 -34.80 -13.10 23.86
CA ASN A 11 -33.45 -13.56 23.47
C ASN A 11 -33.33 -13.64 21.94
N GLY A 12 -32.49 -12.80 21.37
CA GLY A 12 -32.20 -12.78 19.93
C GLY A 12 -31.38 -11.58 19.49
N ILE A 13 -30.45 -11.09 20.33
CA ILE A 13 -29.37 -10.21 19.87
C ILE A 13 -28.45 -11.12 19.05
N LEU A 14 -28.78 -11.32 17.78
CA LEU A 14 -27.78 -11.60 16.76
C LEU A 14 -27.22 -10.24 16.37
N LEU A 15 -25.99 -9.99 16.81
CA LEU A 15 -25.16 -8.87 16.38
C LEU A 15 -25.06 -8.90 14.84
N SER A 16 -25.95 -8.19 14.16
CA SER A 16 -25.83 -7.91 12.73
C SER A 16 -24.82 -6.78 12.58
N LEU A 17 -23.61 -7.15 12.19
CA LEU A 17 -22.60 -6.18 11.73
C LEU A 17 -23.08 -5.53 10.41
N PRO A 18 -22.67 -4.29 10.12
CA PRO A 18 -23.02 -3.56 8.89
C PRO A 18 -22.51 -4.25 7.61
N TYR A 19 -22.97 -3.76 6.44
CA TYR A 19 -22.34 -4.01 5.14
C TYR A 19 -20.88 -3.55 5.15
N TRP A 20 -20.10 -3.89 4.11
CA TRP A 20 -18.70 -3.41 4.02
C TRP A 20 -18.70 -1.88 3.91
N ASP A 21 -18.12 -1.21 4.90
CA ASP A 21 -17.81 0.21 4.85
C ASP A 21 -16.46 0.46 4.17
N GLU A 22 -16.08 1.73 4.00
CA GLU A 22 -14.77 2.14 3.48
C GLU A 22 -13.62 1.38 4.15
N TYR A 23 -13.70 1.20 5.48
CA TYR A 23 -12.69 0.48 6.25
C TYR A 23 -12.64 -1.00 5.89
N ASP A 24 -13.78 -1.67 5.70
CA ASP A 24 -13.83 -3.05 5.23
C ASP A 24 -13.26 -3.21 3.81
N PHE A 25 -13.45 -2.24 2.92
CA PHE A 25 -12.83 -2.25 1.58
C PHE A 25 -11.32 -2.01 1.62
N ILE A 26 -10.85 -1.05 2.41
CA ILE A 26 -9.42 -0.79 2.62
C ILE A 26 -8.77 -2.02 3.25
N LYS A 27 -9.38 -2.56 4.31
CA LYS A 27 -8.94 -3.75 5.02
C LYS A 27 -9.01 -5.01 4.17
N SER A 28 -9.98 -5.14 3.26
CA SER A 28 -10.03 -6.31 2.37
C SER A 28 -8.81 -6.39 1.46
N GLY A 29 -8.29 -5.23 1.05
CA GLY A 29 -7.04 -5.12 0.29
C GLY A 29 -5.81 -5.39 1.14
N GLN A 30 -5.80 -4.96 2.40
CA GLN A 30 -4.63 -5.08 3.30
C GLN A 30 -4.55 -6.44 4.05
N ASP A 31 -5.68 -6.95 4.55
CA ASP A 31 -5.77 -8.11 5.46
C ASP A 31 -6.47 -9.33 4.84
N LEU A 32 -7.41 -9.18 3.88
CA LEU A 32 -8.20 -10.29 3.32
C LEU A 32 -7.62 -10.88 2.02
N LYS A 33 -6.32 -11.19 1.99
CA LYS A 33 -5.69 -12.10 0.99
C LYS A 33 -5.98 -11.83 -0.51
N GLY A 34 -6.46 -10.65 -0.91
CA GLY A 34 -6.76 -10.33 -2.31
C GLY A 34 -7.82 -11.22 -2.98
N LYS A 35 -8.78 -11.78 -2.23
CA LYS A 35 -9.82 -12.69 -2.76
C LYS A 35 -11.03 -11.92 -3.30
N ALA A 36 -11.54 -12.29 -4.48
CA ALA A 36 -12.81 -11.80 -5.02
C ALA A 36 -13.98 -12.01 -4.04
N VAL A 37 -14.94 -11.08 -4.07
CA VAL A 37 -16.14 -11.06 -3.22
C VAL A 37 -17.37 -11.29 -4.07
N PHE A 38 -18.25 -12.16 -3.60
CA PHE A 38 -19.56 -12.42 -4.21
C PHE A 38 -20.70 -11.86 -3.36
N GLN A 39 -21.85 -11.64 -3.99
CA GLN A 39 -23.02 -11.00 -3.37
C GLN A 39 -23.49 -11.69 -2.08
N TRP A 40 -23.44 -13.02 -2.01
CA TRP A 40 -23.85 -13.78 -0.82
C TRP A 40 -22.84 -13.70 0.34
N GLU A 41 -21.64 -13.17 0.12
CA GLU A 41 -20.64 -12.93 1.17
C GLU A 41 -20.87 -11.58 1.86
N ILE A 42 -21.74 -10.73 1.30
CA ILE A 42 -22.08 -9.41 1.81
C ILE A 42 -23.24 -9.51 2.81
N LYS A 43 -23.07 -8.91 3.99
CA LYS A 43 -24.07 -8.95 5.08
C LYS A 43 -25.00 -7.76 5.02
N ARG A 44 -26.30 -7.98 5.25
CA ARG A 44 -27.31 -6.91 5.21
C ARG A 44 -27.40 -6.09 6.52
N GLY A 45 -27.27 -4.75 6.47
CA GLY A 45 -27.28 -3.81 7.62
C GLY A 45 -27.33 -2.31 7.24
N GLN A 46 -27.06 -1.40 8.19
CA GLN A 46 -26.97 0.06 7.91
C GLN A 46 -25.68 0.40 7.17
N HIS A 47 -25.77 1.30 6.19
CA HIS A 47 -24.65 1.79 5.39
C HIS A 47 -24.20 3.16 5.91
N ASN A 48 -22.89 3.39 5.95
CA ASN A 48 -22.29 4.71 6.12
C ASN A 48 -21.67 5.10 4.77
N PHE A 49 -22.49 5.66 3.86
CA PHE A 49 -21.98 6.20 2.59
C PHE A 49 -21.20 7.48 2.85
N LYS A 50 -20.10 7.69 2.12
CA LYS A 50 -19.60 9.06 1.94
C LYS A 50 -20.61 9.81 1.10
N THR A 51 -20.96 11.02 1.50
CA THR A 51 -21.89 11.87 0.76
C THR A 51 -21.12 12.56 -0.36
N TRP A 52 -20.85 11.85 -1.45
CA TRP A 52 -20.26 12.44 -2.65
C TRP A 52 -21.30 13.28 -3.40
N SER A 53 -20.86 14.39 -3.99
CA SER A 53 -21.66 15.08 -5.00
C SER A 53 -21.27 14.58 -6.38
N TYR A 54 -22.04 13.63 -6.94
CA TYR A 54 -21.75 13.11 -8.28
C TYR A 54 -21.77 14.16 -9.39
N ILE A 55 -22.44 15.30 -9.16
CA ILE A 55 -22.36 16.47 -10.06
C ILE A 55 -20.98 17.12 -9.96
N HIS A 56 -20.46 17.29 -8.74
CA HIS A 56 -19.10 17.80 -8.52
C HIS A 56 -18.06 16.88 -9.17
N GLU A 57 -18.16 15.57 -8.92
CA GLU A 57 -17.23 14.58 -9.50
C GLU A 57 -17.25 14.61 -11.03
N LEU A 58 -18.44 14.71 -11.65
CA LEU A 58 -18.56 14.87 -13.11
C LEU A 58 -17.83 16.14 -13.60
N PHE A 59 -17.94 17.25 -12.87
CA PHE A 59 -17.30 18.52 -13.24
C PHE A 59 -15.78 18.41 -13.15
N GLN A 60 -15.27 17.79 -12.08
CA GLN A 60 -13.85 17.51 -11.93
C GLN A 60 -13.36 16.60 -13.06
N THR A 61 -14.00 15.46 -13.32
CA THR A 61 -13.62 14.58 -14.43
C THR A 61 -13.65 15.31 -15.78
N ALA A 62 -14.67 16.13 -16.06
CA ALA A 62 -14.74 16.90 -17.30
C ALA A 62 -13.56 17.89 -17.45
N SER A 63 -13.13 18.49 -16.33
CA SER A 63 -11.95 19.36 -16.27
C SER A 63 -10.65 18.57 -16.43
N PHE A 64 -10.49 17.46 -15.70
CA PHE A 64 -9.36 16.54 -15.76
C PHE A 64 -9.07 16.11 -17.21
N LEU A 65 -10.10 15.68 -17.95
CA LEU A 65 -9.95 15.29 -19.35
C LEU A 65 -9.38 16.41 -20.24
N THR A 66 -9.52 17.69 -19.88
CA THR A 66 -8.89 18.75 -20.68
C THR A 66 -7.38 18.78 -20.56
N THR A 67 -6.84 18.30 -19.44
CA THR A 67 -5.39 18.23 -19.18
C THR A 67 -4.72 17.14 -20.02
N LEU A 68 -5.47 16.08 -20.34
CA LEU A 68 -5.03 14.94 -21.15
C LEU A 68 -5.39 15.06 -22.64
N GLN A 69 -5.94 16.18 -23.11
CA GLN A 69 -6.18 16.38 -24.54
C GLN A 69 -4.96 16.97 -25.25
N VAL A 70 -4.52 16.36 -26.34
CA VAL A 70 -3.43 16.89 -27.19
C VAL A 70 -3.84 18.24 -27.78
N SER A 71 -3.21 19.31 -27.30
CA SER A 71 -3.57 20.69 -27.65
C SER A 71 -2.75 21.30 -28.79
N ASP A 72 -1.60 20.71 -29.13
CA ASP A 72 -0.71 21.17 -30.22
C ASP A 72 -1.31 20.88 -31.58
N THR A 73 -1.64 21.94 -32.33
CA THR A 73 -2.24 21.88 -33.66
C THR A 73 -1.31 21.31 -34.74
N ASN A 74 -0.01 21.25 -34.50
CA ASN A 74 0.96 20.66 -35.42
C ASN A 74 1.16 19.16 -35.18
N SER A 75 0.66 18.63 -34.06
CA SER A 75 0.72 17.21 -33.77
C SER A 75 -0.20 16.43 -34.73
N PRO A 76 0.24 15.29 -35.29
CA PRO A 76 -0.67 14.40 -36.02
C PRO A 76 -1.82 13.91 -35.13
N ASN A 77 -1.59 13.85 -33.81
CA ASN A 77 -2.56 13.40 -32.81
C ASN A 77 -3.40 14.56 -32.24
N PHE A 78 -3.44 15.72 -32.91
CA PHE A 78 -4.16 16.90 -32.43
C PHE A 78 -5.62 16.57 -32.08
N GLY A 79 -5.99 16.88 -30.83
CA GLY A 79 -7.32 16.66 -30.29
C GLY A 79 -7.59 15.28 -29.72
N GLY A 80 -6.67 14.32 -29.88
CA GLY A 80 -6.77 13.00 -29.27
C GLY A 80 -6.57 13.05 -27.77
N MET A 81 -7.11 12.05 -27.08
CA MET A 81 -6.99 11.87 -25.65
C MET A 81 -5.81 10.98 -25.32
N ILE A 82 -4.93 11.51 -24.47
CA ILE A 82 -3.82 10.80 -23.85
C ILE A 82 -4.39 9.79 -22.85
N GLU A 83 -3.85 8.57 -22.83
CA GLU A 83 -4.38 7.47 -22.03
C GLU A 83 -4.38 7.75 -20.52
N GLY A 84 -3.31 8.35 -20.01
CA GLY A 84 -3.19 8.71 -18.60
C GLY A 84 -1.94 9.51 -18.29
N GLU A 85 -1.88 10.04 -17.07
CA GLU A 85 -0.78 10.89 -16.59
C GLU A 85 0.58 10.18 -16.54
N ASN A 86 0.54 8.85 -16.36
CA ASN A 86 1.71 7.97 -16.41
C ASN A 86 1.92 7.33 -17.81
N ALA A 87 1.05 7.64 -18.78
CA ALA A 87 0.97 7.05 -20.12
C ALA A 87 0.90 8.15 -21.21
N MET A 88 1.65 9.23 -21.02
CA MET A 88 1.58 10.46 -21.83
C MET A 88 1.85 10.30 -23.34
N ASN A 89 2.41 9.17 -23.75
CA ASN A 89 2.76 8.86 -25.14
C ASN A 89 1.74 7.95 -25.85
N ILE A 90 0.68 7.54 -25.16
CA ILE A 90 -0.38 6.70 -25.71
C ILE A 90 -1.61 7.59 -25.92
N ILE A 91 -2.09 7.65 -27.17
CA ILE A 91 -3.23 8.48 -27.57
C ILE A 91 -4.15 7.59 -28.38
N GLU A 92 -5.40 7.46 -27.94
CA GLU A 92 -6.30 6.43 -28.45
C GLU A 92 -7.69 6.97 -28.81
N THR A 93 -8.32 6.30 -29.75
CA THR A 93 -9.61 6.71 -30.32
C THR A 93 -10.78 6.39 -29.41
N ASP A 94 -10.70 5.34 -28.59
CA ASP A 94 -11.70 4.99 -27.57
C ASP A 94 -11.77 6.10 -26.51
N ASN A 95 -10.64 6.42 -25.89
CA ASN A 95 -10.50 7.48 -24.89
C ASN A 95 -11.04 8.82 -25.42
N THR A 96 -10.80 9.09 -26.71
CA THR A 96 -11.26 10.31 -27.37
C THR A 96 -12.78 10.34 -27.59
N GLN A 97 -13.38 9.21 -27.95
CA GLN A 97 -14.83 9.08 -28.11
C GLN A 97 -15.56 9.17 -26.77
N GLU A 98 -14.97 8.63 -25.70
CA GLU A 98 -15.49 8.73 -24.34
C GLU A 98 -15.49 10.17 -23.83
N ALA A 99 -14.40 10.93 -24.05
CA ALA A 99 -14.33 12.34 -23.67
C ALA A 99 -15.36 13.21 -24.40
N ILE A 100 -15.69 12.91 -25.68
CA ILE A 100 -16.80 13.58 -26.39
C ILE A 100 -18.10 13.39 -25.63
N TRP A 101 -18.36 12.18 -25.13
CA TRP A 101 -19.56 11.89 -24.37
C TRP A 101 -19.60 12.70 -23.07
N VAL A 102 -18.52 12.69 -22.28
CA VAL A 102 -18.44 13.39 -20.98
C VAL A 102 -18.66 14.89 -21.15
N TRP A 103 -17.95 15.54 -22.07
CA TRP A 103 -18.14 16.97 -22.31
C TRP A 103 -19.52 17.30 -22.90
N SER A 104 -20.10 16.41 -23.70
CA SER A 104 -21.48 16.60 -24.19
C SER A 104 -22.48 16.48 -23.05
N ARG A 105 -22.29 15.55 -22.12
CA ARG A 105 -23.12 15.40 -20.92
C ARG A 105 -22.99 16.61 -19.99
N TYR A 106 -21.78 17.14 -19.79
CA TYR A 106 -21.58 18.38 -19.05
C TYR A 106 -22.40 19.54 -19.65
N MET A 107 -22.33 19.70 -20.97
CA MET A 107 -23.10 20.73 -21.70
C MET A 107 -24.61 20.52 -21.60
N GLU A 108 -25.09 19.27 -21.60
CA GLU A 108 -26.50 18.94 -21.40
C GLU A 108 -27.02 19.37 -20.03
N LEU A 109 -26.23 19.12 -18.98
CA LEU A 109 -26.60 19.41 -17.60
C LEU A 109 -26.55 20.91 -17.29
N THR A 110 -25.57 21.62 -17.83
CA THR A 110 -25.27 23.01 -17.46
C THR A 110 -25.76 24.04 -18.47
N GLY A 111 -25.92 23.65 -19.73
CA GLY A 111 -26.04 24.57 -20.86
C GLY A 111 -24.74 25.34 -21.20
N ASP A 112 -23.64 25.12 -20.46
CA ASP A 112 -22.36 25.77 -20.70
C ASP A 112 -21.64 25.12 -21.89
N THR A 113 -21.01 25.97 -22.71
CA THR A 113 -20.30 25.59 -23.93
C THR A 113 -18.78 25.62 -23.77
N ILE A 114 -18.26 25.74 -22.55
CA ILE A 114 -16.81 25.82 -22.25
C ILE A 114 -16.00 24.71 -22.93
N TYR A 115 -16.51 23.48 -22.97
CA TYR A 115 -15.84 22.32 -23.58
C TYR A 115 -16.14 22.14 -25.08
N LYS A 116 -16.89 23.04 -25.73
CA LYS A 116 -17.20 22.95 -27.17
C LYS A 116 -15.95 22.91 -28.04
N LYS A 117 -14.89 23.62 -27.62
CA LYS A 117 -13.58 23.60 -28.30
C LYS A 117 -12.93 22.21 -28.18
N ASN A 118 -12.99 21.59 -27.02
CA ASN A 118 -12.43 20.27 -26.74
C ASN A 118 -13.17 19.18 -27.54
N ILE A 119 -14.51 19.22 -27.56
CA ILE A 119 -15.35 18.33 -28.38
C ILE A 119 -14.97 18.43 -29.87
N ARG A 120 -14.85 19.66 -30.40
CA ARG A 120 -14.46 19.87 -31.81
C ARG A 120 -13.08 19.28 -32.12
N ARG A 121 -12.13 19.40 -31.20
CA ARG A 121 -10.78 18.84 -31.34
C ARG A 121 -10.81 17.31 -31.33
N ALA A 122 -11.56 16.71 -30.41
CA ALA A 122 -11.75 15.27 -30.34
C ALA A 122 -12.33 14.71 -31.65
N TRP A 123 -13.34 15.37 -32.24
CA TRP A 123 -13.85 14.99 -33.55
C TRP A 123 -12.84 15.13 -34.70
N ILE A 124 -11.89 16.06 -34.62
CA ILE A 124 -10.80 16.15 -35.61
C ILE A 124 -9.90 14.91 -35.52
N TYR A 125 -9.52 14.52 -34.30
CA TYR A 125 -8.71 13.33 -34.06
C TYR A 125 -9.40 12.07 -34.57
N VAL A 126 -10.63 11.82 -34.13
CA VAL A 126 -11.43 10.62 -34.47
C VAL A 126 -11.64 10.50 -36.00
N LYS A 127 -11.62 11.61 -36.75
CA LYS A 127 -11.66 11.56 -38.22
C LYS A 127 -10.33 11.17 -38.86
N ASN A 128 -9.22 11.54 -38.25
CA ASN A 128 -7.88 11.19 -38.72
C ASN A 128 -7.50 9.75 -38.35
N PHE A 129 -7.98 9.28 -37.19
CA PHE A 129 -7.81 7.94 -36.66
C PHE A 129 -9.20 7.32 -36.43
N PRO A 130 -9.88 6.88 -37.51
CA PRO A 130 -11.24 6.37 -37.37
C PRO A 130 -11.26 4.98 -36.73
N ALA A 131 -12.26 4.73 -35.89
CA ALA A 131 -12.48 3.50 -35.13
C ALA A 131 -12.27 2.20 -35.93
N TRP A 132 -12.75 2.16 -37.17
CA TRP A 132 -12.64 0.98 -38.05
C TRP A 132 -11.25 0.81 -38.69
N LYS A 133 -10.28 1.68 -38.40
CA LYS A 133 -8.89 1.60 -38.84
C LYS A 133 -7.89 1.54 -37.68
N GLU A 134 -8.37 1.42 -36.44
CA GLU A 134 -7.53 1.19 -35.26
C GLU A 134 -6.64 -0.04 -35.44
N GLU A 135 -5.57 -0.10 -34.65
CA GLU A 135 -4.59 -1.18 -34.69
C GLU A 135 -5.13 -2.52 -34.18
N GLY A 136 -4.29 -3.54 -34.26
CA GLY A 136 -4.59 -4.88 -33.78
C GLY A 136 -4.67 -5.92 -34.89
N THR A 137 -4.22 -7.13 -34.57
CA THR A 137 -4.20 -8.29 -35.49
C THR A 137 -5.56 -8.97 -35.63
N THR A 138 -6.48 -8.71 -34.71
CA THR A 138 -7.87 -9.21 -34.72
C THR A 138 -8.82 -8.02 -34.65
N ASP A 139 -10.07 -8.20 -35.09
CA ASP A 139 -11.02 -7.08 -35.26
C ASP A 139 -11.64 -6.57 -33.97
N TYR A 140 -11.39 -7.19 -32.82
CA TYR A 140 -12.08 -6.84 -31.56
C TYR A 140 -11.91 -5.36 -31.22
N TYR A 141 -10.72 -4.78 -31.39
CA TYR A 141 -10.44 -3.42 -30.97
C TYR A 141 -11.12 -2.39 -31.87
N ARG A 142 -11.19 -2.65 -33.18
CA ARG A 142 -11.96 -1.84 -34.14
C ARG A 142 -13.46 -1.94 -33.90
N VAL A 143 -13.96 -3.15 -33.63
CA VAL A 143 -15.38 -3.39 -33.34
C VAL A 143 -15.78 -2.71 -32.03
N TRP A 144 -14.95 -2.81 -30.99
CA TRP A 144 -15.07 -2.08 -29.72
C TRP A 144 -15.15 -0.57 -29.95
N ASN A 145 -14.16 -0.01 -30.64
CA ASN A 145 -14.10 1.41 -30.97
C ASN A 145 -15.30 1.88 -31.81
N CYS A 146 -15.79 1.04 -32.73
CA CYS A 146 -16.98 1.37 -33.52
C CYS A 146 -18.22 1.49 -32.63
N GLY A 147 -18.36 0.64 -31.60
CA GLY A 147 -19.43 0.77 -30.60
C GLY A 147 -19.35 2.09 -29.82
N LEU A 148 -18.14 2.50 -29.41
CA LEU A 148 -17.90 3.81 -28.79
C LEU A 148 -18.17 4.98 -29.75
N GLY A 149 -17.95 4.80 -31.05
CA GLY A 149 -18.30 5.80 -32.07
C GLY A 149 -19.79 6.09 -32.15
N LEU A 150 -20.63 5.04 -32.02
CA LEU A 150 -22.09 5.21 -31.92
C LEU A 150 -22.47 5.94 -30.63
N PHE A 151 -21.85 5.53 -29.53
CA PHE A 151 -22.07 6.10 -28.21
C PHE A 151 -21.75 7.60 -28.16
N ALA A 152 -20.60 8.00 -28.71
CA ALA A 152 -20.16 9.39 -28.78
C ALA A 152 -21.01 10.23 -29.74
N GLU A 153 -21.28 9.75 -30.95
CA GLU A 153 -22.11 10.48 -31.93
C GLU A 153 -23.53 10.69 -31.41
N GLN A 154 -24.14 9.66 -30.83
CA GLN A 154 -25.49 9.74 -30.30
C GLN A 154 -25.59 10.82 -29.23
N LYS A 155 -24.71 10.79 -28.22
CA LYS A 155 -24.76 11.78 -27.13
C LYS A 155 -24.51 13.20 -27.64
N TYR A 156 -23.50 13.37 -28.49
CA TYR A 156 -23.22 14.67 -29.10
C TYR A 156 -24.44 15.22 -29.85
N ARG A 157 -25.07 14.39 -30.68
CA ARG A 157 -26.24 14.78 -31.48
C ARG A 157 -27.47 15.05 -30.63
N GLU A 158 -27.73 14.24 -29.59
CA GLU A 158 -28.84 14.45 -28.66
C GLU A 158 -28.77 15.84 -28.00
N VAL A 159 -27.58 16.24 -27.56
CA VAL A 159 -27.38 17.51 -26.84
C VAL A 159 -27.31 18.71 -27.79
N THR A 160 -26.63 18.57 -28.93
CA THR A 160 -26.35 19.71 -29.83
C THR A 160 -27.34 19.85 -30.98
N GLN A 161 -28.09 18.79 -31.29
CA GLN A 161 -28.89 18.65 -32.52
C GLN A 161 -28.05 18.71 -33.81
N ASP A 162 -26.72 18.61 -33.71
CA ASP A 162 -25.80 18.62 -34.86
C ASP A 162 -25.59 17.20 -35.40
N THR A 163 -25.89 17.01 -36.69
CA THR A 163 -25.81 15.73 -37.40
C THR A 163 -24.53 15.57 -38.23
N SER A 164 -23.57 16.50 -38.12
CA SER A 164 -22.34 16.54 -38.93
C SER A 164 -21.45 15.29 -38.81
N TYR A 165 -21.63 14.49 -37.76
CA TYR A 165 -20.86 13.26 -37.51
C TYR A 165 -21.67 11.98 -37.71
N LYS A 166 -22.93 12.07 -38.18
CA LYS A 166 -23.76 10.89 -38.42
C LYS A 166 -23.12 9.88 -39.39
N TRP A 167 -22.43 10.36 -40.43
CA TRP A 167 -21.70 9.52 -41.37
C TRP A 167 -20.60 8.66 -40.71
N TYR A 168 -20.04 9.14 -39.60
CA TYR A 168 -19.03 8.39 -38.83
C TYR A 168 -19.70 7.21 -38.13
N ALA A 169 -20.85 7.44 -37.49
CA ALA A 169 -21.66 6.37 -36.92
C ALA A 169 -22.13 5.36 -37.99
N ASP A 170 -22.55 5.82 -39.17
CA ASP A 170 -22.94 4.93 -40.28
C ASP A 170 -21.77 4.03 -40.73
N SER A 171 -20.54 4.57 -40.73
CA SER A 171 -19.32 3.80 -41.05
C SER A 171 -18.98 2.78 -39.96
N CYS A 172 -19.13 3.15 -38.69
CA CYS A 172 -18.99 2.24 -37.56
C CYS A 172 -20.02 1.10 -37.60
N ILE A 173 -21.29 1.40 -37.90
CA ILE A 173 -22.37 0.40 -38.07
C ILE A 173 -21.99 -0.58 -39.17
N LEU A 174 -21.57 -0.09 -40.34
CA LEU A 174 -21.15 -0.96 -41.44
C LEU A 174 -20.01 -1.90 -41.02
N TYR A 175 -19.02 -1.39 -40.30
CA TYR A 175 -17.91 -2.21 -39.83
C TYR A 175 -18.38 -3.31 -38.87
N ILE A 176 -19.18 -2.94 -37.87
CA ILE A 176 -19.77 -3.86 -36.88
C ILE A 176 -20.53 -4.99 -37.57
N LEU A 177 -21.39 -4.67 -38.55
CA LEU A 177 -22.23 -5.65 -39.24
C LEU A 177 -21.45 -6.57 -40.20
N THR A 178 -20.25 -6.18 -40.61
CA THR A 178 -19.43 -6.94 -41.57
C THR A 178 -18.27 -7.69 -40.93
N HIS A 179 -17.98 -7.45 -39.65
CA HIS A 179 -16.84 -8.01 -38.92
C HIS A 179 -17.27 -8.72 -37.64
N ASP A 180 -18.10 -9.75 -37.78
CA ASP A 180 -18.53 -10.58 -36.67
C ASP A 180 -17.35 -11.26 -35.95
N LEU A 181 -17.27 -11.09 -34.64
CA LEU A 181 -16.18 -11.66 -33.85
C LEU A 181 -16.44 -13.16 -33.57
N PRO A 182 -15.55 -14.10 -33.94
CA PRO A 182 -15.75 -15.53 -33.66
C PRO A 182 -15.64 -15.85 -32.15
N PHE A 183 -16.34 -16.87 -31.65
CA PHE A 183 -16.24 -17.33 -30.24
C PHE A 183 -15.51 -18.68 -30.11
N THR A 184 -15.33 -19.39 -31.21
CA THR A 184 -14.68 -20.70 -31.28
C THR A 184 -13.61 -20.69 -32.36
N GLY A 185 -12.72 -21.69 -32.37
CA GLY A 185 -11.66 -21.77 -33.38
C GLY A 185 -10.56 -20.70 -33.29
N ILE A 186 -10.53 -19.90 -32.22
CA ILE A 186 -9.56 -18.82 -32.00
C ILE A 186 -8.75 -19.00 -30.71
N ASP A 187 -7.74 -18.16 -30.51
CA ASP A 187 -6.90 -18.16 -29.31
C ASP A 187 -7.70 -17.99 -28.01
N THR A 188 -7.20 -18.56 -26.92
CA THR A 188 -7.85 -18.56 -25.60
C THR A 188 -8.12 -17.17 -25.06
N PHE A 189 -7.22 -16.20 -25.31
CA PHE A 189 -7.44 -14.81 -24.93
C PHE A 189 -8.67 -14.23 -25.64
N TYR A 190 -8.75 -14.39 -26.97
CA TYR A 190 -9.87 -13.88 -27.76
C TYR A 190 -11.18 -14.63 -27.53
N LYS A 191 -11.15 -15.94 -27.20
CA LYS A 191 -12.35 -16.69 -26.79
C LYS A 191 -13.03 -16.09 -25.56
N ARG A 192 -12.24 -15.48 -24.66
CA ARG A 192 -12.73 -14.80 -23.45
C ARG A 192 -13.16 -13.37 -23.74
N LEU A 193 -12.46 -12.68 -24.63
CA LEU A 193 -12.63 -11.25 -24.92
C LEU A 193 -13.74 -10.96 -25.96
N HIS A 194 -13.76 -11.67 -27.09
CA HIS A 194 -14.71 -11.42 -28.18
C HIS A 194 -16.18 -11.40 -27.74
N PRO A 195 -16.67 -12.31 -26.88
CA PRO A 195 -18.05 -12.24 -26.39
C PRO A 195 -18.35 -10.97 -25.58
N LYS A 196 -17.38 -10.44 -24.83
CA LYS A 196 -17.54 -9.20 -24.05
C LYS A 196 -17.65 -7.99 -24.97
N VAL A 197 -16.77 -7.90 -25.96
CA VAL A 197 -16.80 -6.85 -27.00
C VAL A 197 -18.10 -6.91 -27.79
N GLN A 198 -18.50 -8.11 -28.26
CA GLN A 198 -19.76 -8.27 -29.00
C GLN A 198 -20.97 -7.85 -28.17
N SER A 199 -20.98 -8.16 -26.87
CA SER A 199 -22.06 -7.77 -25.96
C SER A 199 -22.17 -6.26 -25.81
N PHE A 200 -21.06 -5.59 -25.57
CA PHE A 200 -21.02 -4.14 -25.47
C PHE A 200 -21.54 -3.49 -26.75
N VAL A 201 -21.01 -3.93 -27.90
CA VAL A 201 -21.41 -3.39 -29.20
C VAL A 201 -22.88 -3.65 -29.50
N ALA A 202 -23.43 -4.81 -29.15
CA ALA A 202 -24.86 -5.07 -29.28
C ALA A 202 -25.70 -4.08 -28.46
N GLY A 203 -25.29 -3.75 -27.22
CA GLY A 203 -25.93 -2.72 -26.41
C GLY A 203 -25.87 -1.33 -27.05
N CYS A 204 -24.69 -0.88 -27.46
CA CYS A 204 -24.51 0.40 -28.14
C CYS A 204 -25.34 0.49 -29.43
N LEU A 205 -25.30 -0.56 -30.26
CA LEU A 205 -26.00 -0.62 -31.54
C LEU A 205 -27.52 -0.58 -31.35
N TYR A 206 -28.05 -1.33 -30.38
CA TYR A 206 -29.48 -1.32 -30.09
C TYR A 206 -29.96 0.05 -29.59
N LEU A 207 -29.24 0.68 -28.66
CA LEU A 207 -29.59 2.02 -28.17
C LEU A 207 -29.52 3.07 -29.29
N TYR A 208 -28.50 3.00 -30.15
CA TYR A 208 -28.37 3.87 -31.30
C TYR A 208 -29.52 3.69 -32.28
N ALA A 209 -29.78 2.44 -32.69
CA ALA A 209 -30.86 2.07 -33.59
C ALA A 209 -32.22 2.54 -33.08
N LYS A 210 -32.47 2.36 -31.78
CA LYS A 210 -33.68 2.85 -31.11
C LYS A 210 -33.80 4.37 -31.18
N SER A 211 -32.71 5.11 -30.97
CA SER A 211 -32.71 6.59 -31.10
C SER A 211 -33.03 7.05 -32.53
N MET A 212 -32.72 6.22 -33.53
CA MET A 212 -32.94 6.49 -34.94
C MET A 212 -34.26 5.90 -35.47
N ASN A 213 -35.03 5.18 -34.64
CA ASN A 213 -36.19 4.38 -35.05
C ASN A 213 -35.89 3.36 -36.18
N ASP A 214 -34.74 2.70 -36.14
CA ASP A 214 -34.33 1.69 -37.13
C ASP A 214 -34.55 0.26 -36.60
N SER A 215 -35.66 -0.37 -36.98
CA SER A 215 -36.00 -1.72 -36.51
C SER A 215 -35.08 -2.81 -37.03
N ALA A 216 -34.59 -2.70 -38.28
CA ALA A 216 -33.70 -3.72 -38.84
C ALA A 216 -32.35 -3.74 -38.12
N LEU A 217 -31.87 -2.56 -37.70
CA LEU A 217 -30.65 -2.46 -36.93
C LEU A 217 -30.82 -2.94 -35.48
N MET A 218 -32.00 -2.70 -34.87
CA MET A 218 -32.34 -3.29 -33.56
C MET A 218 -32.34 -4.83 -33.62
N ASP A 219 -32.95 -5.43 -34.65
CA ASP A 219 -32.96 -6.89 -34.85
C ASP A 219 -31.54 -7.46 -34.97
N SER A 220 -30.67 -6.76 -35.70
CA SER A 220 -29.25 -7.16 -35.84
C SER A 220 -28.52 -7.14 -34.50
N ALA A 221 -28.75 -6.13 -33.67
CA ALA A 221 -28.19 -6.05 -32.33
C ALA A 221 -28.72 -7.15 -31.39
N ILE A 222 -30.01 -7.48 -31.51
CA ILE A 222 -30.67 -8.57 -30.76
C ILE A 222 -30.01 -9.92 -31.09
N GLU A 223 -29.76 -10.24 -32.36
CA GLU A 223 -29.10 -11.48 -32.77
C GLU A 223 -27.68 -11.61 -32.20
N MET A 224 -26.91 -10.50 -32.21
CA MET A 224 -25.58 -10.45 -31.59
C MET A 224 -25.65 -10.76 -30.09
N ALA A 225 -26.61 -10.17 -29.39
CA ALA A 225 -26.80 -10.38 -27.96
C ALA A 225 -27.34 -11.78 -27.62
N ILE A 226 -28.21 -12.38 -28.44
CA ILE A 226 -28.67 -13.78 -28.27
C ILE A 226 -27.46 -14.72 -28.32
N ARG A 227 -26.54 -14.50 -29.26
CA ARG A 227 -25.31 -15.29 -29.38
C ARG A 227 -24.44 -15.20 -28.11
N VAL A 228 -24.33 -14.02 -27.52
CA VAL A 228 -23.61 -13.81 -26.25
C VAL A 228 -24.36 -14.44 -25.07
N LYS A 229 -25.68 -14.29 -24.98
CA LYS A 229 -26.51 -14.93 -23.94
C LYS A 229 -26.32 -16.45 -23.95
N ASN A 230 -26.42 -17.07 -25.12
CA ASN A 230 -26.19 -18.51 -25.29
C ASN A 230 -24.76 -18.91 -24.91
N TRP A 231 -23.78 -18.03 -25.14
CA TRP A 231 -22.44 -18.22 -24.62
C TRP A 231 -22.45 -18.18 -23.09
N VAL A 232 -22.98 -17.16 -22.41
CA VAL A 232 -23.00 -17.13 -20.93
C VAL A 232 -23.65 -18.39 -20.34
N GLU A 233 -24.78 -18.83 -20.88
CA GLU A 233 -25.57 -19.94 -20.35
C GLU A 233 -24.86 -21.31 -20.37
N GLN A 234 -23.83 -21.49 -21.20
CA GLN A 234 -23.04 -22.72 -21.25
C GLN A 234 -22.11 -22.90 -20.05
N ASP A 235 -21.63 -21.81 -19.45
CA ASP A 235 -20.79 -21.84 -18.24
C ASP A 235 -20.89 -20.52 -17.47
N PRO A 236 -22.04 -20.26 -16.82
CA PRO A 236 -22.33 -18.94 -16.26
C PRO A 236 -21.39 -18.56 -15.12
N ASN A 237 -20.94 -19.52 -14.31
CA ASN A 237 -20.03 -19.27 -13.20
C ASN A 237 -18.67 -18.77 -13.66
N THR A 238 -18.13 -19.32 -14.75
CA THR A 238 -16.87 -18.82 -15.30
C THR A 238 -17.10 -17.54 -16.08
N ARG A 239 -18.07 -17.51 -16.99
CA ARG A 239 -18.23 -16.44 -17.99
C ARG A 239 -18.64 -15.09 -17.40
N LEU A 240 -19.38 -15.08 -16.29
CA LEU A 240 -19.74 -13.85 -15.55
C LEU A 240 -18.66 -13.35 -14.61
N ASN A 241 -17.66 -14.18 -14.31
CA ASN A 241 -16.65 -13.92 -13.29
C ASN A 241 -15.23 -13.91 -13.87
N ASP A 242 -15.15 -13.75 -15.19
CA ASP A 242 -13.93 -13.77 -15.98
C ASP A 242 -13.51 -12.35 -16.36
N GLU A 243 -12.39 -11.89 -15.81
CA GLU A 243 -11.77 -10.61 -16.16
C GLU A 243 -10.69 -10.79 -17.22
N VAL A 244 -10.76 -10.00 -18.29
CA VAL A 244 -9.81 -10.05 -19.40
C VAL A 244 -9.69 -8.67 -20.04
N TRP A 245 -8.45 -8.22 -20.26
CA TRP A 245 -8.18 -6.84 -20.70
C TRP A 245 -8.86 -5.84 -19.73
N ALA A 246 -9.37 -4.70 -20.20
CA ALA A 246 -10.11 -3.74 -19.39
C ALA A 246 -11.58 -4.14 -19.12
N MET A 247 -11.99 -5.39 -19.37
CA MET A 247 -13.39 -5.84 -19.30
C MET A 247 -13.62 -6.94 -18.28
N SER A 248 -14.85 -7.01 -17.76
CA SER A 248 -15.32 -8.07 -16.85
C SER A 248 -16.63 -8.70 -17.34
N GLY A 249 -17.17 -9.65 -16.58
CA GLY A 249 -18.52 -10.16 -16.84
C GLY A 249 -19.61 -9.09 -16.79
N GLY A 250 -19.35 -7.95 -16.12
CA GLY A 250 -20.26 -6.82 -16.10
C GLY A 250 -20.49 -6.20 -17.49
N THR A 251 -19.47 -6.19 -18.36
CA THR A 251 -19.60 -5.77 -19.77
C THR A 251 -20.64 -6.61 -20.51
N VAL A 252 -20.66 -7.91 -20.25
CA VAL A 252 -21.62 -8.83 -20.86
C VAL A 252 -23.04 -8.50 -20.40
N VAL A 253 -23.25 -8.46 -19.10
CA VAL A 253 -24.56 -8.18 -18.51
C VAL A 253 -25.12 -6.84 -18.99
N TRP A 254 -24.31 -5.77 -18.97
CA TRP A 254 -24.74 -4.46 -19.45
C TRP A 254 -25.22 -4.50 -20.91
N GLY A 255 -24.49 -5.19 -21.78
CA GLY A 255 -24.84 -5.33 -23.19
C GLY A 255 -26.16 -6.08 -23.41
N LEU A 256 -26.38 -7.17 -22.66
CA LEU A 256 -27.65 -7.92 -22.72
C LEU A 256 -28.82 -7.09 -22.18
N CYS A 257 -28.62 -6.37 -21.06
CA CYS A 257 -29.59 -5.46 -20.49
C CYS A 257 -30.00 -4.34 -21.45
N ASN A 258 -29.06 -3.78 -22.20
CA ASN A 258 -29.31 -2.67 -23.13
C ASN A 258 -29.58 -3.12 -24.58
N SER A 259 -29.89 -4.40 -24.80
CA SER A 259 -30.35 -4.93 -26.08
C SER A 259 -31.58 -5.81 -25.87
N ILE A 260 -31.40 -7.13 -25.81
CA ILE A 260 -32.46 -8.13 -25.79
C ILE A 260 -33.37 -8.05 -24.58
N PHE A 261 -32.86 -7.65 -23.41
CA PHE A 261 -33.70 -7.52 -22.21
C PHE A 261 -34.43 -6.18 -22.15
N LYS A 262 -33.98 -5.18 -22.92
CA LYS A 262 -34.71 -3.93 -23.10
C LYS A 262 -35.86 -4.09 -24.09
N ASP A 263 -35.70 -5.00 -25.05
CA ASP A 263 -36.74 -5.42 -25.98
C ASP A 263 -37.79 -6.32 -25.31
N ASP A 264 -37.34 -7.36 -24.60
CA ASP A 264 -38.19 -8.26 -23.79
C ASP A 264 -37.78 -8.23 -22.31
N SER A 265 -38.39 -7.30 -21.57
CA SER A 265 -38.12 -7.11 -20.14
C SER A 265 -38.56 -8.27 -19.26
N ILE A 266 -39.51 -9.10 -19.72
CA ILE A 266 -39.99 -10.26 -18.96
C ILE A 266 -38.93 -11.38 -19.03
N SER A 267 -38.44 -11.67 -20.23
CA SER A 267 -37.31 -12.59 -20.42
C SER A 267 -36.07 -12.09 -19.68
N GLY A 268 -35.78 -10.79 -19.78
CA GLY A 268 -34.72 -10.13 -19.03
C GLY A 268 -34.83 -10.30 -17.52
N TYR A 269 -35.99 -10.01 -16.94
CA TYR A 269 -36.26 -10.21 -15.50
C TYR A 269 -35.94 -11.65 -15.06
N ASN A 270 -36.40 -12.65 -15.81
CA ASN A 270 -36.19 -14.06 -15.47
C ASN A 270 -34.71 -14.45 -15.58
N TRP A 271 -34.03 -14.01 -16.62
CA TRP A 271 -32.61 -14.27 -16.83
C TRP A 271 -31.77 -13.63 -15.72
N LEU A 272 -32.00 -12.36 -15.42
CA LEU A 272 -31.24 -11.62 -14.41
C LEU A 272 -31.38 -12.22 -13.02
N ASN A 273 -32.60 -12.57 -12.60
CA ASN A 273 -32.81 -13.24 -11.30
C ASN A 273 -32.12 -14.62 -11.21
N THR A 274 -31.88 -15.27 -12.35
CA THR A 274 -31.20 -16.56 -12.40
C THR A 274 -29.68 -16.41 -12.34
N TYR A 275 -29.12 -15.47 -13.11
CA TYR A 275 -27.68 -15.42 -13.37
C TYR A 275 -26.93 -14.31 -12.64
N ILE A 276 -27.56 -13.16 -12.35
CA ILE A 276 -26.89 -12.08 -11.61
C ILE A 276 -26.40 -12.53 -10.24
N PRO A 277 -27.13 -13.35 -9.44
CA PRO A 277 -26.61 -13.83 -8.17
C PRO A 277 -25.27 -14.60 -8.25
N LEU A 278 -24.86 -15.06 -9.44
CA LEU A 278 -23.59 -15.75 -9.68
C LEU A 278 -22.43 -14.80 -9.98
N MET A 279 -22.71 -13.53 -10.31
CA MET A 279 -21.71 -12.52 -10.66
C MET A 279 -20.99 -12.02 -9.41
N LYS A 280 -19.67 -11.85 -9.52
CA LYS A 280 -18.82 -11.17 -8.55
C LYS A 280 -19.39 -9.79 -8.26
N TYR A 281 -19.30 -9.43 -6.98
CA TYR A 281 -19.55 -8.09 -6.53
C TYR A 281 -18.29 -7.23 -6.67
N TYR A 282 -17.15 -7.73 -6.20
CA TYR A 282 -15.91 -6.95 -6.15
C TYR A 282 -14.67 -7.81 -6.43
N GLN A 283 -13.77 -7.28 -7.25
CA GLN A 283 -12.49 -7.88 -7.64
C GLN A 283 -11.34 -7.00 -7.10
N PRO A 284 -10.70 -7.38 -5.97
CA PRO A 284 -9.72 -6.52 -5.29
C PRO A 284 -8.33 -6.49 -5.95
N THR A 285 -8.02 -7.43 -6.84
CA THR A 285 -6.67 -7.62 -7.40
C THR A 285 -6.70 -7.75 -8.92
N GLY A 286 -5.54 -7.52 -9.55
CA GLY A 286 -5.34 -7.66 -10.98
C GLY A 286 -5.03 -6.32 -11.65
N GLU A 287 -4.52 -6.40 -12.89
CA GLU A 287 -3.93 -5.26 -13.60
C GLU A 287 -4.94 -4.13 -13.87
N TRP A 288 -6.21 -4.45 -14.13
CA TRP A 288 -7.24 -3.45 -14.47
C TRP A 288 -8.42 -3.52 -13.50
N ASN A 289 -8.16 -3.79 -12.22
CA ASN A 289 -9.21 -4.12 -11.26
C ASN A 289 -10.23 -2.99 -11.04
N ASN A 290 -9.85 -1.72 -11.11
CA ASN A 290 -10.81 -0.61 -11.04
C ASN A 290 -11.73 -0.62 -12.27
N SER A 291 -11.20 -0.88 -13.46
CA SER A 291 -12.01 -1.07 -14.67
C SER A 291 -12.99 -2.25 -14.55
N TRP A 292 -12.54 -3.37 -14.03
CA TRP A 292 -13.41 -4.54 -13.88
C TRP A 292 -14.56 -4.26 -12.91
N ASN A 293 -14.28 -3.53 -11.83
CA ASN A 293 -15.27 -3.17 -10.82
C ASN A 293 -16.27 -2.12 -11.32
N ILE A 294 -15.86 -1.13 -12.10
CA ILE A 294 -16.84 -0.19 -12.69
C ILE A 294 -17.77 -0.89 -13.68
N TRP A 295 -17.28 -1.90 -14.41
CA TRP A 295 -18.14 -2.75 -15.24
C TRP A 295 -19.12 -3.59 -14.42
N TYR A 296 -18.70 -4.10 -13.26
CA TYR A 296 -19.61 -4.77 -12.33
C TYR A 296 -20.68 -3.79 -11.79
N ALA A 297 -20.28 -2.57 -11.39
CA ALA A 297 -21.21 -1.52 -10.97
C ALA A 297 -22.23 -1.21 -12.07
N ARG A 298 -21.78 -1.04 -13.31
CA ARG A 298 -22.64 -0.77 -14.48
C ARG A 298 -23.64 -1.90 -14.75
N ALA A 299 -23.21 -3.14 -14.55
CA ALA A 299 -24.07 -4.30 -14.71
C ALA A 299 -25.15 -4.35 -13.63
N TYR A 300 -24.82 -4.01 -12.39
CA TYR A 300 -25.80 -3.94 -11.31
C TYR A 300 -26.86 -2.86 -11.55
N ASP A 301 -26.46 -1.65 -11.97
CA ASP A 301 -27.40 -0.60 -12.40
C ASP A 301 -28.34 -1.10 -13.51
N ALA A 302 -27.77 -1.57 -14.62
CA ALA A 302 -28.55 -2.02 -15.76
C ALA A 302 -29.50 -3.17 -15.40
N SER A 303 -29.09 -4.06 -14.49
CA SER A 303 -29.91 -5.15 -13.98
C SER A 303 -31.04 -4.65 -13.06
N ALA A 304 -30.74 -3.68 -12.19
CA ALA A 304 -31.70 -3.12 -11.24
C ALA A 304 -32.85 -2.40 -11.96
N ARG A 305 -32.56 -1.68 -13.04
CA ARG A 305 -33.58 -1.00 -13.86
C ARG A 305 -34.60 -1.96 -14.50
N ILE A 306 -34.15 -3.14 -14.91
CA ILE A 306 -35.02 -4.16 -15.51
C ILE A 306 -35.73 -4.97 -14.42
N ALA A 307 -35.01 -5.40 -13.39
CA ALA A 307 -35.51 -6.33 -12.39
C ALA A 307 -36.18 -5.67 -11.18
N GLN A 308 -36.03 -4.35 -11.03
CA GLN A 308 -36.50 -3.55 -9.89
C GLN A 308 -36.03 -4.11 -8.54
N LYS A 309 -34.73 -4.35 -8.42
CA LYS A 309 -34.08 -4.92 -7.22
C LYS A 309 -33.24 -3.85 -6.49
N PRO A 310 -33.71 -3.32 -5.34
CA PRO A 310 -33.00 -2.27 -4.60
C PRO A 310 -31.59 -2.68 -4.15
N ASP A 311 -31.38 -3.97 -3.83
CA ASP A 311 -30.05 -4.49 -3.45
C ASP A 311 -29.01 -4.30 -4.57
N TRP A 312 -29.43 -4.30 -5.84
CA TRP A 312 -28.51 -4.13 -6.96
C TRP A 312 -28.18 -2.65 -7.21
N ASP A 313 -29.13 -1.74 -7.03
CA ASP A 313 -28.85 -0.29 -7.02
C ASP A 313 -27.84 0.06 -5.93
N LEU A 314 -27.98 -0.57 -4.77
CA LEU A 314 -27.06 -0.43 -3.64
C LEU A 314 -25.65 -0.90 -3.99
N PHE A 315 -25.51 -2.05 -4.65
CA PHE A 315 -24.20 -2.55 -5.08
C PHE A 315 -23.54 -1.66 -6.11
N HIS A 316 -24.31 -1.09 -7.02
CA HIS A 316 -23.83 -0.09 -7.97
C HIS A 316 -23.28 1.17 -7.24
N HIS A 317 -24.02 1.68 -6.26
CA HIS A 317 -23.61 2.83 -5.43
C HIS A 317 -22.30 2.53 -4.69
N GLU A 318 -22.24 1.43 -3.93
CA GLU A 318 -21.06 1.06 -3.14
C GLU A 318 -19.81 0.88 -4.01
N LEU A 319 -19.93 0.19 -5.15
CA LEU A 319 -18.80 0.00 -6.04
C LEU A 319 -18.33 1.33 -6.66
N THR A 320 -19.26 2.22 -7.00
CA THR A 320 -18.92 3.56 -7.52
C THR A 320 -18.13 4.36 -6.48
N ASP A 321 -18.59 4.40 -5.24
CA ASP A 321 -17.89 5.10 -4.16
C ASP A 321 -16.50 4.51 -3.88
N THR A 322 -16.35 3.18 -3.99
CA THR A 322 -15.03 2.54 -3.78
C THR A 322 -13.99 2.97 -4.81
N LEU A 323 -14.44 3.35 -6.00
CA LEU A 323 -13.60 3.81 -7.09
C LEU A 323 -13.28 5.31 -6.95
N LEU A 324 -14.23 6.13 -6.48
CA LEU A 324 -13.97 7.54 -6.13
C LEU A 324 -12.90 7.68 -5.04
N ILE A 325 -12.84 6.76 -4.08
CA ILE A 325 -11.76 6.73 -3.07
C ILE A 325 -10.36 6.55 -3.71
N GLN A 326 -10.28 6.10 -4.96
CA GLN A 326 -9.00 5.94 -5.65
C GLN A 326 -8.50 7.24 -6.31
N ASP A 327 -9.30 8.30 -6.36
CA ASP A 327 -8.82 9.66 -6.69
C ASP A 327 -8.06 10.20 -5.47
N LEU A 328 -6.73 10.14 -5.51
CA LEU A 328 -5.87 10.42 -4.34
C LEU A 328 -5.39 11.88 -4.28
N ASP A 329 -5.50 12.64 -5.37
CA ASP A 329 -5.18 14.08 -5.40
C ASP A 329 -6.38 14.98 -5.71
N ASN A 330 -7.57 14.38 -5.84
CA ASN A 330 -8.87 15.03 -5.90
C ASN A 330 -8.99 15.96 -7.12
N ASP A 331 -8.51 15.49 -8.28
CA ASP A 331 -8.54 16.22 -9.54
C ASP A 331 -9.65 15.74 -10.51
N GLY A 332 -10.35 14.66 -10.15
CA GLY A 332 -11.41 14.02 -10.94
C GLY A 332 -10.92 12.85 -11.80
N GLY A 333 -9.63 12.53 -11.74
CA GLY A 333 -8.99 11.36 -12.28
C GLY A 333 -9.18 10.13 -11.39
N VAL A 334 -9.23 8.95 -12.01
CA VAL A 334 -9.20 7.66 -11.31
C VAL A 334 -8.14 6.79 -11.98
N PRO A 335 -7.40 5.97 -11.23
CA PRO A 335 -6.41 5.08 -11.81
C PRO A 335 -7.07 3.78 -12.31
N PRO A 336 -6.51 3.14 -13.35
CA PRO A 336 -7.03 1.87 -13.87
C PRO A 336 -6.86 0.70 -12.90
N THR A 337 -5.91 0.85 -11.97
CA THR A 337 -5.54 -0.15 -10.98
C THR A 337 -5.57 0.48 -9.59
N LYS A 338 -6.15 -0.24 -8.63
CA LYS A 338 -6.12 0.14 -7.21
C LYS A 338 -4.69 0.35 -6.71
N GLY A 339 -4.49 1.41 -5.93
CA GLY A 339 -3.23 1.70 -5.25
C GLY A 339 -2.13 2.26 -6.16
N GLY A 340 -2.51 2.84 -7.30
CA GLY A 340 -1.63 3.70 -8.09
C GLY A 340 -1.12 4.91 -7.29
N PRO A 341 -0.06 5.59 -7.76
CA PRO A 341 0.31 6.90 -7.22
C PRO A 341 -0.82 7.91 -7.49
N PRO A 342 -0.88 9.05 -6.77
CA PRO A 342 -1.87 10.10 -7.05
C PRO A 342 -1.84 10.58 -8.51
N THR A 343 -0.64 10.72 -9.10
CA THR A 343 -0.47 11.09 -10.51
C THR A 343 -0.57 9.87 -11.47
N GLY A 344 -1.47 8.95 -11.15
CA GLY A 344 -1.58 7.62 -11.76
C GLY A 344 -2.82 7.46 -12.63
N ASP A 345 -3.50 8.56 -12.94
CA ASP A 345 -4.88 8.53 -13.41
C ASP A 345 -4.98 8.46 -14.92
N HIS A 346 -6.04 7.79 -15.38
CA HIS A 346 -6.25 7.51 -16.81
C HIS A 346 -7.55 8.12 -17.30
N SER A 347 -7.54 8.69 -18.51
CA SER A 347 -8.69 9.38 -19.10
C SER A 347 -9.91 8.47 -19.27
N TRP A 348 -9.69 7.20 -19.58
CA TRP A 348 -10.75 6.28 -19.95
C TRP A 348 -11.52 5.75 -18.75
N ILE A 349 -10.82 5.29 -17.70
CA ILE A 349 -11.48 4.84 -16.46
C ILE A 349 -12.17 6.00 -15.75
N SER A 350 -11.58 7.21 -15.81
CA SER A 350 -12.22 8.42 -15.30
C SER A 350 -13.50 8.72 -16.09
N SER A 351 -13.46 8.60 -17.42
CA SER A 351 -14.67 8.73 -18.24
C SER A 351 -15.72 7.66 -17.89
N TYR A 352 -15.30 6.42 -17.58
CA TYR A 352 -16.22 5.35 -17.16
C TYR A 352 -16.97 5.73 -15.88
N MET A 353 -16.32 6.41 -14.92
CA MET A 353 -16.99 6.87 -13.71
C MET A 353 -18.24 7.70 -14.04
N VAL A 354 -18.16 8.57 -15.05
CA VAL A 354 -19.28 9.43 -15.43
C VAL A 354 -20.46 8.61 -15.97
N PHE A 355 -20.27 7.87 -17.05
CA PHE A 355 -21.39 7.23 -17.76
C PHE A 355 -21.72 5.81 -17.29
N MET A 356 -20.89 5.23 -16.43
CA MET A 356 -21.13 3.93 -15.81
C MET A 356 -21.42 4.01 -14.32
N GLY A 357 -20.83 4.98 -13.62
CA GLY A 357 -20.98 5.19 -12.17
C GLY A 357 -22.05 6.24 -11.83
N PHE A 358 -21.88 7.47 -12.30
CA PHE A 358 -22.66 8.61 -11.81
C PHE A 358 -24.09 8.67 -12.37
N GLU A 359 -24.30 8.42 -13.66
CA GLU A 359 -25.59 8.67 -14.34
C GLU A 359 -26.82 8.10 -13.61
N ASN A 360 -26.77 6.90 -13.04
CA ASN A 360 -27.93 6.34 -12.31
C ASN A 360 -28.12 6.97 -10.93
N LEU A 361 -27.02 7.23 -10.24
CA LEU A 361 -27.07 7.87 -8.92
C LEU A 361 -27.60 9.31 -9.05
N MET A 362 -27.33 9.94 -10.19
CA MET A 362 -27.81 11.26 -10.56
C MET A 362 -29.31 11.33 -10.91
N ASP A 363 -29.98 10.22 -11.24
CA ASP A 363 -31.44 10.21 -11.53
C ASP A 363 -32.28 10.62 -10.30
N SER A 364 -31.74 10.45 -9.10
CA SER A 364 -32.40 10.75 -7.83
C SER A 364 -32.06 12.13 -7.25
N ILE A 365 -31.13 12.85 -7.89
CA ILE A 365 -30.65 14.16 -7.44
C ILE A 365 -31.75 15.21 -7.61
N LYS A 366 -31.81 16.13 -6.65
CA LYS A 366 -32.78 17.22 -6.60
C LYS A 366 -32.24 18.46 -7.31
N ASN A 367 -33.11 19.43 -7.58
CA ASN A 367 -32.65 20.67 -8.21
C ASN A 367 -31.86 21.51 -7.22
N TYR A 368 -32.38 21.67 -6.00
CA TYR A 368 -31.74 22.45 -4.95
C TYR A 368 -31.40 21.53 -3.78
N ASP A 369 -30.10 21.33 -3.54
CA ASP A 369 -29.59 20.44 -2.50
C ASP A 369 -28.17 20.90 -2.12
N VAL A 370 -28.00 21.41 -0.91
CA VAL A 370 -26.71 21.85 -0.36
C VAL A 370 -26.55 21.32 1.05
N GLY A 371 -25.40 20.71 1.34
CA GLY A 371 -25.18 20.08 2.64
C GLY A 371 -23.78 20.27 3.18
N VAL A 372 -23.58 19.78 4.40
CA VAL A 372 -22.27 19.73 5.05
C VAL A 372 -21.73 18.32 4.90
N ALA A 373 -20.73 18.12 4.03
CA ALA A 373 -20.15 16.80 3.81
C ALA A 373 -19.35 16.36 5.05
N GLU A 374 -18.37 17.17 5.47
CA GLU A 374 -17.49 16.83 6.59
C GLU A 374 -16.81 18.05 7.22
N PHE A 375 -16.26 17.83 8.41
CA PHE A 375 -15.30 18.71 9.04
C PHE A 375 -13.89 18.38 8.56
N LEU A 376 -13.28 19.29 7.80
CA LEU A 376 -11.86 19.20 7.42
C LEU A 376 -10.95 19.58 8.59
N SER A 377 -11.43 20.47 9.47
CA SER A 377 -10.77 20.82 10.72
C SER A 377 -11.80 21.17 11.80
N PRO A 378 -11.64 20.71 13.06
CA PRO A 378 -10.46 20.07 13.64
C PRO A 378 -10.28 18.62 13.17
N ASN A 379 -9.04 18.21 12.85
CA ASN A 379 -8.76 16.87 12.35
C ASN A 379 -8.70 15.87 13.54
N PRO A 380 -9.64 14.91 13.65
CA PRO A 380 -9.70 13.99 14.79
C PRO A 380 -8.47 13.07 14.93
N ASN A 381 -7.66 12.93 13.87
CA ASN A 381 -6.44 12.13 13.89
C ASN A 381 -5.21 12.89 14.41
N LEU A 382 -5.33 14.20 14.67
CA LEU A 382 -4.29 15.06 15.22
C LEU A 382 -4.74 15.56 16.60
N PRO A 383 -4.06 15.18 17.70
CA PRO A 383 -4.47 15.62 19.02
C PRO A 383 -4.13 17.09 19.22
N SER A 384 -5.12 17.86 19.67
CA SER A 384 -4.92 19.24 20.16
C SER A 384 -4.98 19.30 21.69
N VAL A 385 -4.44 20.38 22.23
CA VAL A 385 -4.39 20.67 23.67
C VAL A 385 -5.12 21.99 23.96
N PRO A 386 -5.46 22.28 25.23
CA PRO A 386 -6.08 23.54 25.59
C PRO A 386 -5.24 24.72 25.14
N TYR A 387 -5.92 25.77 24.68
CA TYR A 387 -5.37 27.03 24.18
C TYR A 387 -4.69 26.96 22.80
N ASP A 388 -4.70 25.80 22.14
CA ASP A 388 -4.38 25.73 20.71
C ASP A 388 -5.39 26.57 19.92
N THR A 389 -4.92 27.23 18.87
CA THR A 389 -5.78 27.90 17.89
C THR A 389 -6.07 26.93 16.77
N ILE A 390 -7.30 26.43 16.71
CA ILE A 390 -7.70 25.37 15.77
C ILE A 390 -8.67 25.98 14.74
N PRO A 391 -8.32 26.04 13.45
CA PRO A 391 -9.26 26.55 12.45
C PRO A 391 -10.45 25.62 12.32
N LEU A 392 -11.66 26.14 12.20
CA LEU A 392 -12.84 25.36 11.84
C LEU A 392 -13.09 25.48 10.35
N ILE A 393 -12.93 24.37 9.64
CA ILE A 393 -13.05 24.31 8.18
C ILE A 393 -14.03 23.18 7.83
N LEU A 394 -15.04 23.53 7.05
CA LEU A 394 -16.07 22.59 6.56
C LEU A 394 -15.96 22.41 5.05
N ARG A 395 -16.29 21.22 4.58
CA ARG A 395 -16.50 20.93 3.16
C ARG A 395 -18.00 21.00 2.84
N ILE A 396 -18.37 21.92 1.96
CA ILE A 396 -19.75 22.24 1.59
C ILE A 396 -19.91 22.02 0.08
N PRO A 397 -20.43 20.85 -0.34
CA PRO A 397 -20.76 20.61 -1.75
C PRO A 397 -22.19 21.04 -2.09
N ASN A 398 -22.37 21.42 -3.35
CA ASN A 398 -23.69 21.46 -3.98
C ASN A 398 -23.99 20.07 -4.55
N TYR A 399 -25.05 19.42 -4.05
CA TYR A 399 -25.50 18.11 -4.49
C TYR A 399 -26.54 18.20 -5.60
N GLY A 400 -27.08 19.39 -5.90
CA GLY A 400 -28.22 19.59 -6.79
C GLY A 400 -27.87 20.10 -8.19
N PHE A 401 -28.86 20.04 -9.08
CA PHE A 401 -28.76 20.52 -10.47
C PHE A 401 -28.90 22.03 -10.65
N GLN A 402 -29.01 22.80 -9.58
CA GLN A 402 -29.13 24.26 -9.61
C GLN A 402 -28.16 24.93 -8.64
N SER A 403 -27.79 26.16 -8.96
CA SER A 403 -27.01 26.99 -8.02
C SER A 403 -27.88 27.39 -6.82
N VAL A 404 -27.34 27.26 -5.62
CA VAL A 404 -28.02 27.62 -4.37
C VAL A 404 -27.46 28.96 -3.88
N ASN A 405 -28.33 29.96 -3.76
CA ASN A 405 -27.92 31.31 -3.37
C ASN A 405 -28.48 31.67 -1.99
N TYR A 406 -27.63 32.30 -1.17
CA TYR A 406 -27.98 32.85 0.14
C TYR A 406 -28.54 31.83 1.15
N PHE A 407 -28.00 30.61 1.17
CA PHE A 407 -28.30 29.64 2.24
C PHE A 407 -27.52 29.99 3.51
N ILE A 408 -28.04 29.60 4.67
CA ILE A 408 -27.36 29.79 5.96
C ILE A 408 -26.57 28.52 6.26
N LEU A 409 -25.31 28.67 6.64
CA LEU A 409 -24.50 27.63 7.25
C LEU A 409 -24.43 27.90 8.76
N HIS A 410 -25.04 27.01 9.54
CA HIS A 410 -25.12 27.09 10.98
C HIS A 410 -24.12 26.09 11.60
N LEU A 411 -23.37 26.54 12.59
CA LEU A 411 -22.60 25.69 13.49
C LEU A 411 -23.20 25.84 14.90
N GLU A 412 -23.48 24.71 15.55
CA GLU A 412 -23.81 24.66 16.97
C GLU A 412 -22.93 23.68 17.73
N SER A 413 -22.70 24.03 19.00
CA SER A 413 -21.82 23.32 19.92
C SER A 413 -20.34 23.26 19.44
N PRO A 414 -19.36 23.60 20.30
CA PRO A 414 -19.47 24.13 21.65
C PRO A 414 -19.86 25.62 21.71
N PHE A 415 -20.02 26.28 20.56
CA PHE A 415 -20.51 27.65 20.42
C PHE A 415 -21.38 27.75 19.16
N THR A 416 -22.02 28.90 18.95
CA THR A 416 -22.83 29.15 17.76
C THR A 416 -22.12 30.08 16.78
N TYR A 417 -22.20 29.75 15.49
CA TYR A 417 -21.71 30.59 14.41
C TYR A 417 -22.60 30.46 13.19
N ASP A 418 -22.99 31.59 12.61
CA ASP A 418 -23.81 31.65 11.39
C ASP A 418 -23.09 32.44 10.32
N THR A 419 -23.16 31.93 9.08
CA THR A 419 -22.77 32.69 7.89
C THR A 419 -23.73 32.41 6.75
N THR A 420 -23.79 33.32 5.78
CA THR A 420 -24.62 33.18 4.59
C THR A 420 -23.73 32.98 3.38
N LEU A 421 -24.01 31.95 2.59
CA LEU A 421 -23.19 31.54 1.45
C LEU A 421 -24.05 31.37 0.18
N SER A 422 -23.38 31.38 -0.96
CA SER A 422 -23.91 30.94 -2.24
C SER A 422 -22.94 29.94 -2.85
N ILE A 423 -23.46 28.92 -3.51
CA ILE A 423 -22.68 27.86 -4.15
C ILE A 423 -23.26 27.53 -5.54
N SER A 424 -22.39 27.46 -6.53
CA SER A 424 -22.76 27.19 -7.92
C SER A 424 -23.07 25.70 -8.10
N MET A 425 -23.76 25.34 -9.18
CA MET A 425 -23.95 23.93 -9.55
C MET A 425 -22.58 23.25 -9.74
N GLY A 426 -22.42 22.05 -9.17
CA GLY A 426 -21.18 21.27 -9.26
C GLY A 426 -19.98 21.87 -8.51
N GLU A 427 -20.19 22.94 -7.74
CA GLU A 427 -19.15 23.53 -6.90
C GLU A 427 -19.09 22.80 -5.54
N GLU A 428 -17.88 22.62 -5.04
CA GLU A 428 -17.60 22.27 -3.66
C GLU A 428 -16.73 23.37 -3.03
N LYS A 429 -17.07 23.77 -1.81
CA LYS A 429 -16.35 24.83 -1.09
C LYS A 429 -15.75 24.31 0.20
N GLU A 430 -14.46 24.62 0.39
CA GLU A 430 -13.87 24.65 1.72
C GLU A 430 -14.20 26.00 2.38
N VAL A 431 -14.94 25.95 3.49
CA VAL A 431 -15.40 27.14 4.19
C VAL A 431 -14.68 27.23 5.53
N TYR A 432 -13.79 28.21 5.65
CA TYR A 432 -13.26 28.65 6.94
C TYR A 432 -14.34 29.44 7.69
N LEU A 433 -14.75 28.96 8.87
CA LEU A 433 -15.74 29.64 9.70
C LEU A 433 -15.08 30.63 10.66
N THR A 434 -14.22 30.12 11.53
CA THR A 434 -13.53 30.86 12.59
C THR A 434 -12.43 29.99 13.18
N ASP A 435 -11.54 30.60 13.96
CA ASP A 435 -10.68 29.86 14.88
C ASP A 435 -11.45 29.49 16.14
N TRP A 436 -11.26 28.26 16.61
CA TRP A 436 -11.73 27.76 17.90
C TRP A 436 -10.54 27.55 18.84
N ILE A 437 -10.69 28.00 20.09
CA ILE A 437 -9.68 27.85 21.14
C ILE A 437 -10.33 27.08 22.31
N PRO A 438 -10.00 25.79 22.52
CA PRO A 438 -10.52 25.02 23.64
C PRO A 438 -9.88 25.48 24.96
N ASN A 439 -10.68 25.78 25.98
CA ASN A 439 -10.18 26.25 27.28
C ASN A 439 -9.79 25.12 28.24
N SER A 440 -10.27 23.90 28.00
CA SER A 440 -10.02 22.74 28.86
C SER A 440 -9.91 21.44 28.06
N PRO A 441 -9.25 20.40 28.60
CA PRO A 441 -9.29 19.07 28.02
C PRO A 441 -10.71 18.50 28.05
N GLY A 442 -11.01 17.56 27.15
CA GLY A 442 -12.27 16.85 27.11
C GLY A 442 -12.82 16.67 25.69
N ASN A 443 -14.02 16.10 25.63
CA ASN A 443 -14.74 15.85 24.40
C ASN A 443 -15.63 17.04 24.05
N TYR A 444 -15.53 17.51 22.81
CA TYR A 444 -16.33 18.58 22.25
C TYR A 444 -17.12 18.06 21.06
N ASN A 445 -18.43 18.32 21.08
CA ASN A 445 -19.30 18.00 19.94
C ASN A 445 -19.40 19.24 19.06
N PHE A 446 -19.25 19.04 17.76
CA PHE A 446 -19.58 19.99 16.71
C PHE A 446 -20.73 19.44 15.88
N GLU A 447 -21.69 20.28 15.59
CA GLU A 447 -22.79 19.98 14.68
C GLU A 447 -22.94 21.17 13.72
N ALA A 448 -22.74 20.91 12.43
CA ALA A 448 -22.89 21.92 11.39
C ALA A 448 -23.99 21.49 10.44
N TYR A 449 -24.86 22.43 10.07
CA TYR A 449 -25.91 22.16 9.10
C TYR A 449 -26.26 23.36 8.23
N THR A 450 -26.78 23.08 7.04
CA THR A 450 -27.32 24.07 6.12
C THR A 450 -28.80 24.36 6.42
N ILE A 451 -29.23 25.60 6.18
CA ILE A 451 -30.63 26.01 6.22
C ILE A 451 -30.94 26.73 4.90
N PHE A 452 -31.78 26.09 4.09
CA PHE A 452 -32.27 26.67 2.85
C PHE A 452 -33.72 26.24 2.60
N SER A 453 -34.61 27.21 2.37
CA SER A 453 -36.05 26.95 2.30
C SER A 453 -36.51 26.15 1.07
N LEU A 454 -35.68 26.14 0.02
CA LEU A 454 -35.94 25.35 -1.19
C LEU A 454 -35.10 24.06 -1.21
N ASP A 455 -34.35 23.74 -0.15
CA ASP A 455 -33.63 22.47 -0.10
C ASP A 455 -34.62 21.30 -0.13
N GLU A 456 -34.35 20.34 -1.00
CA GLU A 456 -35.22 19.21 -1.30
C GLU A 456 -34.73 17.90 -0.65
N ARG A 457 -33.59 17.89 0.06
CA ARG A 457 -33.02 16.70 0.70
C ARG A 457 -32.31 17.01 2.01
N ASN A 458 -32.98 16.77 3.13
CA ASN A 458 -32.40 17.09 4.45
C ASN A 458 -31.40 16.06 5.02
N SER A 459 -31.18 14.92 4.35
CA SER A 459 -30.38 13.82 4.90
C SER A 459 -28.87 14.07 4.90
N ASN A 460 -28.42 15.01 4.08
CA ASN A 460 -27.03 15.41 3.85
C ASN A 460 -26.75 16.85 4.34
N ASP A 461 -27.75 17.52 4.92
CA ASP A 461 -27.62 18.89 5.42
C ASP A 461 -26.70 18.98 6.63
N THR A 462 -26.57 17.91 7.42
CA THR A 462 -25.94 17.94 8.75
C THR A 462 -24.72 17.03 8.82
N SER A 463 -23.61 17.59 9.30
CA SER A 463 -22.43 16.83 9.71
C SER A 463 -22.18 17.00 11.20
N LYS A 464 -21.66 15.95 11.84
CA LYS A 464 -21.34 15.94 13.28
C LYS A 464 -19.92 15.44 13.49
N LEU A 465 -19.20 16.10 14.40
CA LEU A 465 -17.86 15.70 14.81
C LEU A 465 -17.75 15.66 16.33
N LEU A 466 -17.30 14.52 16.87
CA LEU A 466 -16.82 14.42 18.24
C LEU A 466 -15.30 14.60 18.21
N TYR A 467 -14.81 15.70 18.77
CA TYR A 467 -13.39 16.02 18.82
C TYR A 467 -12.86 16.00 20.25
N GLU A 468 -11.75 15.30 20.47
CA GLU A 468 -11.13 15.16 21.78
C GLU A 468 -9.91 16.08 21.94
N VAL A 469 -9.99 17.01 22.89
CA VAL A 469 -8.86 17.85 23.32
C VAL A 469 -8.14 17.16 24.47
N LYS A 470 -6.88 16.83 24.27
CA LYS A 470 -6.05 16.09 25.24
C LYS A 470 -5.44 17.02 26.29
N PRO A 471 -5.23 16.56 27.54
CA PRO A 471 -4.50 17.34 28.53
C PRO A 471 -3.01 17.46 28.19
N TYR A 472 -2.36 18.52 28.69
CA TYR A 472 -0.90 18.61 28.74
C TYR A 472 -0.36 17.68 29.81
N ILE A 473 0.59 16.83 29.41
CA ILE A 473 1.34 15.96 30.29
C ILE A 473 2.81 16.39 30.29
N VAL A 474 3.43 16.42 31.48
CA VAL A 474 4.87 16.64 31.58
C VAL A 474 5.62 15.35 31.27
N LEU A 475 6.37 15.35 30.18
CA LEU A 475 7.38 14.34 29.91
C LEU A 475 8.75 14.89 30.31
N GLN A 476 9.39 14.25 31.28
CA GLN A 476 10.72 14.60 31.76
C GLN A 476 11.59 13.37 31.94
N GLY A 477 12.90 13.57 32.05
CA GLY A 477 13.78 12.43 32.21
C GLY A 477 15.26 12.76 32.22
N TRP A 478 16.06 11.71 32.40
CA TRP A 478 17.51 11.75 32.28
C TRP A 478 17.98 10.84 31.15
N ILE A 479 18.97 11.29 30.39
CA ILE A 479 19.81 10.44 29.55
C ILE A 479 21.26 10.50 30.03
N LYS A 480 21.82 9.35 30.42
CA LYS A 480 23.16 9.27 31.01
C LYS A 480 24.00 8.15 30.39
N ASP A 481 25.30 8.38 30.41
CA ASP A 481 26.28 7.33 30.13
C ASP A 481 26.28 6.34 31.30
N SER A 482 25.94 5.09 31.00
CA SER A 482 25.88 3.98 31.94
C SER A 482 27.23 3.65 32.58
N VAL A 483 28.35 4.02 31.96
CA VAL A 483 29.70 3.73 32.45
C VAL A 483 30.16 4.77 33.48
N ASN A 484 30.09 6.06 33.13
CA ASN A 484 30.63 7.14 33.97
C ASN A 484 29.56 8.04 34.60
N GLN A 485 28.28 7.74 34.36
CA GLN A 485 27.10 8.47 34.89
C GLN A 485 27.01 9.94 34.46
N LYS A 486 27.81 10.39 33.49
CA LYS A 486 27.72 11.75 32.95
C LYS A 486 26.47 11.92 32.09
N GLY A 487 25.95 13.14 32.11
CA GLY A 487 24.85 13.55 31.26
C GLY A 487 25.19 13.53 29.79
N ILE A 488 24.24 13.09 28.96
CA ILE A 488 24.40 13.11 27.50
C ILE A 488 23.51 14.21 26.93
N LYS A 489 24.12 15.22 26.33
CA LYS A 489 23.39 16.25 25.57
C LYS A 489 22.89 15.65 24.26
N THR A 490 21.57 15.57 24.08
CA THR A 490 20.93 14.92 22.94
C THR A 490 19.70 15.69 22.47
N LYS A 491 19.31 15.44 21.23
CA LYS A 491 18.04 15.89 20.65
C LYS A 491 17.04 14.74 20.78
N LEU A 492 15.95 14.95 21.51
CA LEU A 492 14.84 14.03 21.63
C LEU A 492 13.77 14.39 20.59
N GLU A 493 13.56 13.50 19.63
CA GLU A 493 12.44 13.50 18.70
C GLU A 493 11.23 12.80 19.32
N ILE A 494 10.07 13.43 19.24
CA ILE A 494 8.81 12.87 19.72
C ILE A 494 7.89 12.72 18.52
N ARG A 495 7.43 11.50 18.29
CA ARG A 495 6.52 11.15 17.20
C ARG A 495 5.27 10.48 17.76
N PHE A 496 4.13 10.70 17.15
CA PHE A 496 2.95 9.87 17.41
C PHE A 496 3.21 8.43 16.97
N LEU A 497 2.47 7.46 17.52
CA LEU A 497 2.63 6.04 17.19
C LEU A 497 2.49 5.74 15.68
N ASN A 498 1.70 6.54 14.96
CA ASN A 498 1.57 6.43 13.50
C ASN A 498 2.81 6.91 12.71
N GLY A 499 3.86 7.37 13.39
CA GLY A 499 5.12 7.84 12.80
C GLY A 499 5.18 9.35 12.54
N ASN A 500 4.05 10.07 12.67
CA ASN A 500 3.99 11.50 12.44
C ASN A 500 4.87 12.25 13.46
N PHE A 501 5.70 13.16 12.95
CA PHE A 501 6.51 14.02 13.79
C PHE A 501 5.63 14.97 14.62
N TYR A 502 5.90 15.08 15.92
CA TYR A 502 5.24 16.05 16.79
C TYR A 502 6.17 17.22 17.11
N LYS A 503 7.29 16.95 17.81
CA LYS A 503 8.24 18.00 18.21
C LYS A 503 9.62 17.46 18.56
N TYR A 504 10.55 18.39 18.76
CA TYR A 504 11.84 18.12 19.41
C TYR A 504 11.90 18.75 20.80
N THR A 505 12.70 18.13 21.68
CA THR A 505 13.25 18.78 22.87
C THR A 505 14.73 18.45 23.01
N MET A 506 15.47 19.25 23.76
CA MET A 506 16.90 19.06 24.00
C MET A 506 17.13 18.69 25.46
N SER A 507 18.03 17.74 25.71
CA SER A 507 18.57 17.61 27.06
C SER A 507 19.62 18.69 27.33
N ASP A 508 19.80 19.03 28.61
CA ASP A 508 20.86 19.91 29.08
C ASP A 508 22.23 19.19 29.12
N THR A 509 23.26 19.87 29.63
CA THR A 509 24.60 19.28 29.78
C THR A 509 24.69 18.16 30.81
N ASN A 510 23.71 18.07 31.72
CA ASN A 510 23.58 16.99 32.70
C ASN A 510 22.70 15.84 32.19
N GLY A 511 22.17 15.94 30.98
CA GLY A 511 21.31 14.95 30.35
C GLY A 511 19.85 15.03 30.78
N TYR A 512 19.44 16.07 31.52
CA TYR A 512 18.04 16.27 31.89
C TYR A 512 17.25 16.87 30.73
N PHE A 513 16.05 16.35 30.48
CA PHE A 513 15.10 16.95 29.54
C PHE A 513 13.73 17.09 30.20
N ILE A 514 12.98 18.11 29.77
CA ILE A 514 11.59 18.33 30.15
C ILE A 514 10.85 18.91 28.95
N THR A 515 9.61 18.48 28.77
CA THR A 515 8.73 18.96 27.71
C THR A 515 7.27 18.67 28.05
N PHE A 516 6.38 19.52 27.56
CA PHE A 516 4.93 19.30 27.60
C PHE A 516 4.47 18.69 26.28
N ILE A 517 3.66 17.64 26.37
CA ILE A 517 3.07 16.92 25.23
C ILE A 517 1.61 16.53 25.54
N PRO A 518 0.74 16.36 24.54
CA PRO A 518 -0.60 15.84 24.72
C PRO A 518 -0.56 14.42 25.30
N GLU A 519 -1.58 14.02 26.06
CA GLU A 519 -1.80 12.61 26.37
C GLU A 519 -1.96 11.78 25.08
N SER A 520 -1.08 10.80 24.88
CA SER A 520 -1.12 9.89 23.74
C SER A 520 -0.12 8.74 23.89
N THR A 521 0.00 7.94 22.84
CA THR A 521 1.08 6.96 22.67
C THR A 521 2.11 7.50 21.68
N TYR A 522 3.38 7.47 22.08
CA TYR A 522 4.48 8.07 21.32
C TYR A 522 5.57 7.05 20.97
N THR A 523 6.35 7.39 19.95
CA THR A 523 7.71 6.92 19.73
C THR A 523 8.68 8.04 20.10
N LEU A 524 9.62 7.76 21.00
CA LEU A 524 10.65 8.68 21.45
C LEU A 524 12.00 8.28 20.84
N ARG A 525 12.62 9.15 20.04
CA ARG A 525 13.95 8.91 19.47
C ARG A 525 14.98 9.87 20.03
N PHE A 526 15.94 9.34 20.77
CA PHE A 526 17.08 10.07 21.30
C PHE A 526 18.20 10.06 20.24
N LEU A 527 18.26 11.13 19.45
CA LEU A 527 19.22 11.35 18.36
C LEU A 527 20.57 11.79 18.92
N GLN A 528 21.30 10.82 19.48
CA GLN A 528 22.56 11.06 20.16
C GLN A 528 23.68 11.39 19.16
N LYS A 529 24.69 12.13 19.64
CA LYS A 529 25.93 12.35 18.89
C LYS A 529 26.91 11.21 19.19
N ILE A 530 27.78 10.92 18.22
CA ILE A 530 28.96 10.05 18.39
C ILE A 530 29.65 10.40 19.72
N PRO A 531 29.92 9.40 20.58
CA PRO A 531 29.99 7.95 20.25
C PRO A 531 28.73 7.14 20.58
N TYR A 532 27.63 7.76 21.01
CA TYR A 532 26.46 7.00 21.50
C TYR A 532 25.48 6.61 20.37
N PRO A 533 24.88 5.41 20.42
CA PRO A 533 23.92 4.96 19.41
C PRO A 533 22.60 5.72 19.52
N GLU A 534 21.84 5.83 18.43
CA GLU A 534 20.45 6.29 18.54
C GLU A 534 19.63 5.32 19.41
N ILE A 535 18.74 5.86 20.25
CA ILE A 535 17.82 5.05 21.07
C ILE A 535 16.41 5.41 20.69
N THR A 536 15.61 4.39 20.38
CA THR A 536 14.18 4.50 20.13
C THR A 536 13.41 3.78 21.23
N ILE A 537 12.43 4.46 21.83
CA ILE A 537 11.42 3.86 22.70
C ILE A 537 10.10 3.93 21.93
N ASP A 538 9.66 2.81 21.41
CA ASP A 538 8.40 2.70 20.67
C ASP A 538 7.22 2.43 21.61
N SER A 539 6.05 2.91 21.22
CA SER A 539 4.77 2.61 21.86
C SER A 539 4.74 2.95 23.37
N ILE A 540 5.32 4.09 23.76
CA ILE A 540 5.21 4.56 25.15
C ILE A 540 3.90 5.32 25.34
N GLU A 541 3.06 4.79 26.22
CA GLU A 541 1.82 5.44 26.65
C GLU A 541 2.14 6.52 27.70
N ILE A 542 1.72 7.75 27.43
CA ILE A 542 1.93 8.91 28.31
C ILE A 542 0.55 9.47 28.67
N ASN A 543 0.02 9.04 29.82
CA ASN A 543 -1.31 9.37 30.35
C ASN A 543 -1.28 10.15 31.68
N SER A 544 -0.08 10.44 32.17
CA SER A 544 0.19 11.21 33.39
C SER A 544 1.64 11.68 33.36
N ASP A 545 2.00 12.64 34.22
CA ASP A 545 3.38 13.14 34.31
C ASP A 545 4.37 11.98 34.37
N THR A 546 5.20 11.88 33.33
CA THR A 546 6.03 10.73 33.06
C THR A 546 7.49 11.08 33.23
N PHE A 547 8.21 10.29 34.02
CA PHE A 547 9.65 10.40 34.21
C PHE A 547 10.37 9.22 33.56
N ILE A 548 11.25 9.49 32.58
CA ILE A 548 12.01 8.45 31.86
C ILE A 548 13.49 8.48 32.27
N TYR A 549 14.04 7.31 32.53
CA TYR A 549 15.47 7.12 32.73
C TYR A 549 16.05 6.33 31.55
N VAL A 550 16.87 6.99 30.73
CA VAL A 550 17.58 6.38 29.61
C VAL A 550 19.06 6.26 29.98
N ASN A 551 19.58 5.04 29.97
CA ASN A 551 21.01 4.78 30.13
C ASN A 551 21.55 4.15 28.85
N THR A 552 22.72 4.60 28.41
CA THR A 552 23.38 4.12 27.19
C THR A 552 24.89 4.03 27.42
N ALA A 553 25.62 3.36 26.54
CA ALA A 553 27.08 3.33 26.56
C ALA A 553 27.61 3.76 25.20
N PRO A 554 28.89 4.19 25.11
CA PRO A 554 29.53 4.37 23.82
C PRO A 554 29.36 3.15 22.91
N SER A 555 29.23 3.41 21.62
CA SER A 555 29.01 2.36 20.63
C SER A 555 30.20 1.41 20.55
N GLN A 556 29.89 0.15 20.26
CA GLN A 556 30.89 -0.91 20.11
C GLN A 556 31.66 -0.80 18.80
N LEU A 557 31.03 -0.28 17.74
CA LEU A 557 31.64 -0.11 16.43
C LEU A 557 31.06 1.10 15.69
N LEU A 558 31.83 1.60 14.73
CA LEU A 558 31.44 2.64 13.79
C LEU A 558 31.16 2.00 12.42
N VAL A 559 30.02 2.31 11.83
CA VAL A 559 29.70 1.98 10.44
C VAL A 559 29.92 3.22 9.59
N ILE A 560 30.81 3.14 8.60
CA ILE A 560 31.02 4.22 7.62
C ILE A 560 30.34 3.82 6.32
N ASN A 561 29.37 4.64 5.92
CA ASN A 561 28.72 4.53 4.63
C ASN A 561 29.40 5.49 3.64
N ARG A 562 30.13 4.91 2.69
CA ARG A 562 30.80 5.60 1.59
C ARG A 562 30.10 5.39 0.25
N ASP A 563 28.85 4.95 0.27
CA ASP A 563 28.01 4.96 -0.93
C ASP A 563 27.78 6.40 -1.41
N SER A 564 27.98 6.63 -2.71
CA SER A 564 27.85 7.96 -3.34
C SER A 564 26.45 8.58 -3.18
N LEU A 565 25.43 7.73 -3.03
CA LEU A 565 24.03 8.12 -2.82
C LEU A 565 23.56 7.84 -1.38
N GLY A 566 24.46 7.54 -0.43
CA GLY A 566 24.14 7.28 0.96
C GLY A 566 23.15 6.11 1.19
N LYS A 567 23.07 5.18 0.24
CA LYS A 567 22.12 4.06 0.27
C LYS A 567 22.61 2.91 1.17
N TYR A 568 21.79 1.87 1.28
CA TYR A 568 22.13 0.55 1.84
C TYR A 568 22.33 0.41 3.37
N ASN A 569 22.21 1.49 4.16
CA ASN A 569 22.35 1.44 5.62
C ASN A 569 21.50 0.34 6.30
N GLU A 570 20.24 0.20 5.87
CA GLU A 570 19.28 -0.74 6.48
C GLU A 570 19.75 -2.20 6.43
N TYR A 571 20.52 -2.58 5.40
CA TYR A 571 21.05 -3.93 5.27
C TYR A 571 22.09 -4.30 6.33
N TYR A 572 22.77 -3.30 6.88
CA TYR A 572 23.73 -3.47 7.98
C TYR A 572 23.06 -3.29 9.34
N LYS A 573 22.16 -2.29 9.48
CA LYS A 573 21.36 -2.07 10.69
C LYS A 573 20.63 -3.34 11.14
N GLU A 574 19.89 -3.94 10.20
CA GLU A 574 19.11 -5.17 10.44
C GLU A 574 19.94 -6.27 11.10
N VAL A 575 21.19 -6.45 10.65
CA VAL A 575 22.09 -7.48 11.17
C VAL A 575 22.69 -7.06 12.52
N LEU A 576 23.15 -5.82 12.66
CA LEU A 576 23.77 -5.34 13.89
C LEU A 576 22.76 -5.28 15.06
N ASP A 577 21.51 -4.88 14.77
CA ASP A 577 20.39 -4.93 15.72
C ASP A 577 20.09 -6.37 16.14
N SER A 578 20.08 -7.31 15.18
CA SER A 578 19.89 -8.74 15.45
C SER A 578 21.03 -9.36 16.27
N LEU A 579 22.23 -8.78 16.20
CA LEU A 579 23.38 -9.15 17.02
C LEU A 579 23.41 -8.41 18.37
N ASN A 580 22.45 -7.53 18.62
CA ASN A 580 22.34 -6.72 19.84
C ASN A 580 23.63 -5.92 20.10
N LEU A 581 24.24 -5.40 19.03
CA LEU A 581 25.44 -4.56 19.09
C LEU A 581 25.05 -3.08 19.12
N ARG A 582 25.79 -2.27 19.86
CA ARG A 582 25.68 -0.81 19.80
C ARG A 582 26.56 -0.28 18.67
N TYR A 583 26.00 0.52 17.77
CA TYR A 583 26.75 1.08 16.66
C TYR A 583 26.29 2.51 16.34
N CYS A 584 27.19 3.28 15.73
CA CYS A 584 26.84 4.53 15.06
C CYS A 584 27.02 4.35 13.56
N ILE A 585 26.16 4.99 12.75
CA ILE A 585 26.35 5.08 11.29
C ILE A 585 26.77 6.50 10.94
N TRP A 586 27.84 6.61 10.16
CA TRP A 586 28.32 7.87 9.60
C TRP A 586 28.20 7.83 8.07
N VAL A 587 27.25 8.60 7.54
CA VAL A 587 27.05 8.73 6.10
C VAL A 587 27.89 9.89 5.58
N VAL A 588 28.96 9.58 4.85
CA VAL A 588 29.95 10.60 4.43
C VAL A 588 29.34 11.62 3.47
N ARG A 589 28.39 11.22 2.62
CA ARG A 589 27.64 12.13 1.74
C ARG A 589 26.96 13.27 2.52
N ASP A 590 26.40 12.95 3.70
CA ASP A 590 25.58 13.87 4.47
C ASP A 590 26.38 14.63 5.53
N SER A 591 27.40 13.98 6.11
CA SER A 591 28.15 14.49 7.27
C SER A 591 29.59 14.90 6.96
N GLY A 592 30.05 14.69 5.72
CA GLY A 592 31.46 14.87 5.34
C GLY A 592 32.36 13.76 5.87
N ILE A 593 33.68 13.92 5.70
CA ILE A 593 34.68 12.93 6.15
C ILE A 593 34.63 12.80 7.67
N PHE A 594 34.64 11.56 8.16
CA PHE A 594 34.64 11.29 9.60
C PHE A 594 35.90 11.82 10.27
N ASN A 595 35.76 12.49 11.43
CA ASN A 595 36.92 12.87 12.23
C ASN A 595 37.42 11.67 13.03
N PHE A 596 38.50 11.05 12.53
CA PHE A 596 39.12 9.87 13.13
C PHE A 596 39.64 10.06 14.55
N SER A 597 39.84 11.30 15.04
CA SER A 597 40.21 11.53 16.45
C SER A 597 39.15 10.99 17.43
N LYS A 598 37.91 10.83 16.98
CA LYS A 598 36.79 10.31 17.77
C LYS A 598 36.68 8.79 17.81
N ILE A 599 37.47 8.06 17.00
CA ILE A 599 37.35 6.59 16.94
C ILE A 599 37.75 5.93 18.27
N ASN A 600 38.60 6.60 19.05
CA ASN A 600 39.03 6.14 20.37
C ASN A 600 37.92 6.26 21.43
N GLU A 601 36.79 6.91 21.10
CA GLU A 601 35.60 6.95 21.95
C GLU A 601 34.71 5.70 21.79
N PHE A 602 34.99 4.83 20.79
CA PHE A 602 34.26 3.57 20.56
C PHE A 602 34.92 2.40 21.30
N GLU A 603 34.10 1.49 21.85
CA GLU A 603 34.56 0.43 22.77
C GLU A 603 35.57 -0.53 22.14
N ASN A 604 35.38 -0.95 20.88
CA ASN A 604 36.21 -1.98 20.26
C ASN A 604 37.21 -1.48 19.21
N ARG A 605 37.25 -0.16 18.95
CA ARG A 605 38.04 0.45 17.87
C ARG A 605 37.88 -0.30 16.55
N LEU A 606 36.62 -0.51 16.15
CA LEU A 606 36.22 -1.26 14.97
C LEU A 606 35.45 -0.37 14.00
N ILE A 607 35.85 -0.40 12.74
CA ILE A 607 35.15 0.23 11.62
C ILE A 607 34.59 -0.84 10.68
N LEU A 608 33.29 -0.77 10.40
CA LEU A 608 32.66 -1.43 9.26
C LEU A 608 32.52 -0.39 8.14
N TRP A 609 33.33 -0.51 7.10
CA TRP A 609 33.34 0.39 5.95
C TRP A 609 32.61 -0.26 4.79
N PHE A 610 31.58 0.38 4.24
CA PHE A 610 30.94 -0.10 3.02
C PHE A 610 30.77 0.99 1.97
N THR A 611 30.90 0.60 0.70
CA THR A 611 30.88 1.53 -0.45
C THR A 611 29.67 1.33 -1.37
N GLY A 612 28.86 0.30 -1.12
CA GLY A 612 27.67 0.00 -1.92
C GLY A 612 28.05 -0.34 -3.36
N ASP A 613 27.45 0.39 -4.31
CA ASP A 613 27.73 0.29 -5.74
C ASP A 613 28.60 1.43 -6.30
N SER A 614 29.21 2.23 -5.42
CA SER A 614 30.10 3.33 -5.79
C SER A 614 31.27 2.87 -6.65
N LYS A 615 31.63 3.69 -7.65
CA LYS A 615 32.69 3.39 -8.62
C LYS A 615 33.97 4.19 -8.42
N ILE A 616 33.86 5.35 -7.77
CA ILE A 616 34.96 6.28 -7.56
C ILE A 616 34.90 6.78 -6.13
N ASN A 617 36.07 7.15 -5.59
CA ASN A 617 36.18 7.71 -4.25
C ASN A 617 35.64 6.78 -3.15
N THR A 618 35.82 5.47 -3.35
CA THR A 618 35.43 4.38 -2.45
C THR A 618 36.17 4.47 -1.11
N VAL A 619 37.43 4.94 -1.15
CA VAL A 619 38.21 5.41 0.01
C VAL A 619 39.08 6.58 -0.48
N SER A 620 38.75 7.81 -0.09
CA SER A 620 39.52 9.00 -0.53
C SER A 620 40.96 8.98 0.01
N THR A 621 41.87 9.73 -0.60
CA THR A 621 43.27 9.84 -0.12
C THR A 621 43.37 10.27 1.35
N ASN A 622 42.52 11.20 1.80
CA ASN A 622 42.49 11.64 3.20
C ASN A 622 41.99 10.52 4.15
N GLU A 623 41.01 9.74 3.70
CA GLU A 623 40.49 8.58 4.44
C GLU A 623 41.52 7.45 4.47
N GLN A 624 42.29 7.24 3.39
CA GLN A 624 43.39 6.27 3.35
C GLN A 624 44.48 6.58 4.39
N GLU A 625 44.94 7.82 4.48
CA GLU A 625 45.91 8.21 5.52
C GLU A 625 45.34 8.08 6.94
N SER A 626 44.07 8.43 7.12
CA SER A 626 43.40 8.30 8.43
C SER A 626 43.21 6.84 8.85
N LEU A 627 42.80 5.97 7.92
CA LEU A 627 42.66 4.54 8.15
C LEU A 627 44.01 3.87 8.41
N LYS A 628 45.06 4.28 7.71
CA LYS A 628 46.43 3.82 7.96
C LYS A 628 46.85 4.09 9.41
N LEU A 629 46.68 5.33 9.90
CA LEU A 629 47.01 5.68 11.28
C LEU A 629 46.15 4.88 12.27
N PHE A 630 44.85 4.75 12.00
CA PHE A 630 43.94 3.95 12.81
C PHE A 630 44.37 2.48 12.89
N LEU A 631 44.79 1.87 11.78
CA LEU A 631 45.29 0.50 11.73
C LEU A 631 46.63 0.37 12.46
N GLN A 632 47.56 1.32 12.30
CA GLN A 632 48.85 1.28 13.04
C GLN A 632 48.68 1.34 14.56
N GLU A 633 47.54 1.81 15.04
CA GLU A 633 47.16 1.83 16.45
C GLU A 633 46.18 0.69 16.79
N GLU A 634 46.41 -0.56 16.38
CA GLU A 634 45.56 -1.73 16.74
C GLU A 634 44.09 -1.66 16.25
N GLY A 635 43.80 -0.84 15.24
CA GLY A 635 42.46 -0.71 14.67
C GLY A 635 41.95 -2.00 14.02
N LYS A 636 40.63 -2.19 13.99
CA LYS A 636 39.97 -3.30 13.28
C LYS A 636 39.13 -2.75 12.14
N LEU A 637 39.25 -3.34 10.95
CA LEU A 637 38.52 -2.90 9.76
C LEU A 637 37.84 -4.08 9.06
N LEU A 638 36.53 -3.99 8.90
CA LEU A 638 35.76 -4.79 7.95
C LEU A 638 35.38 -3.88 6.78
N ILE A 639 35.94 -4.12 5.59
CA ILE A 639 35.68 -3.31 4.39
C ILE A 639 35.00 -4.14 3.30
N THR A 640 33.93 -3.61 2.71
CA THR A 640 33.10 -4.32 1.72
C THR A 640 32.52 -3.39 0.67
N GLY A 641 32.47 -3.85 -0.58
CA GLY A 641 31.82 -3.13 -1.67
C GLY A 641 32.41 -3.51 -3.02
N GLN A 642 31.68 -3.18 -4.09
CA GLN A 642 32.21 -3.31 -5.45
C GLN A 642 33.14 -2.15 -5.81
N ASN A 643 33.96 -2.35 -6.86
CA ASN A 643 34.91 -1.38 -7.43
C ASN A 643 35.98 -0.84 -6.48
N ILE A 644 36.14 -1.37 -5.26
CA ILE A 644 37.19 -0.88 -4.34
C ILE A 644 38.58 -1.14 -4.93
N GLY A 645 38.78 -2.33 -5.51
CA GLY A 645 40.03 -2.67 -6.21
C GLY A 645 40.20 -1.87 -7.50
N GLU A 646 39.14 -1.69 -8.28
CA GLU A 646 39.21 -0.89 -9.51
C GLU A 646 39.57 0.59 -9.23
N ASP A 647 39.03 1.17 -8.17
CA ASP A 647 39.23 2.58 -7.80
C ASP A 647 40.59 2.83 -7.14
N ILE A 648 40.95 2.05 -6.12
CA ILE A 648 42.16 2.31 -5.29
C ILE A 648 43.23 1.23 -5.37
N GLY A 649 43.13 0.26 -6.28
CA GLY A 649 44.02 -0.91 -6.38
C GLY A 649 45.51 -0.59 -6.60
N ASN A 650 45.81 0.59 -7.14
CA ASN A 650 47.18 1.07 -7.37
C ASN A 650 47.76 1.90 -6.21
N THR A 651 47.01 2.06 -5.11
CA THR A 651 47.45 2.86 -3.95
C THR A 651 48.26 2.01 -2.97
N SER A 652 49.18 2.66 -2.24
CA SER A 652 49.92 2.01 -1.16
C SER A 652 49.02 1.55 -0.01
N PHE A 653 47.86 2.19 0.19
CA PHE A 653 46.89 1.72 1.19
C PHE A 653 46.34 0.34 0.81
N TYR A 654 45.93 0.17 -0.45
CA TYR A 654 45.39 -1.09 -0.94
C TYR A 654 46.41 -2.23 -0.86
N THR A 655 47.65 -1.99 -1.32
CA THR A 655 48.67 -3.04 -1.34
C THR A 655 49.30 -3.30 0.02
N ASN A 656 49.56 -2.27 0.84
CA ASN A 656 50.35 -2.41 2.06
C ASN A 656 49.52 -2.52 3.34
N TYR A 657 48.24 -2.12 3.30
CA TYR A 657 47.37 -2.20 4.48
C TYR A 657 46.24 -3.21 4.26
N LEU A 658 45.52 -3.17 3.13
CA LEU A 658 44.54 -4.23 2.84
C LEU A 658 45.19 -5.56 2.43
N HIS A 659 46.48 -5.53 2.08
CA HIS A 659 47.24 -6.68 1.58
C HIS A 659 46.57 -7.35 0.36
N ALA A 660 45.94 -6.54 -0.48
CA ALA A 660 45.22 -6.99 -1.65
C ALA A 660 45.95 -6.60 -2.94
N ILE A 661 45.85 -7.45 -3.95
CA ILE A 661 46.33 -7.21 -5.31
C ILE A 661 45.12 -7.26 -6.23
N PHE A 662 44.84 -6.15 -6.92
CA PHE A 662 43.75 -6.08 -7.88
C PHE A 662 44.12 -6.82 -9.17
N VAL A 663 43.26 -7.72 -9.64
CA VAL A 663 43.50 -8.52 -10.86
C VAL A 663 42.57 -8.12 -11.98
N ALA A 664 41.26 -8.01 -11.72
CA ALA A 664 40.27 -7.65 -12.74
C ALA A 664 39.00 -7.05 -12.11
N PRO A 665 38.30 -6.14 -12.80
CA PRO A 665 37.17 -5.39 -12.24
C PRO A 665 35.85 -6.17 -12.17
N ILE A 666 35.64 -7.16 -13.04
CA ILE A 666 34.32 -7.79 -13.21
C ILE A 666 34.38 -9.31 -13.12
N HIS A 667 33.75 -9.85 -12.07
CA HIS A 667 33.31 -11.25 -12.03
C HIS A 667 31.80 -11.39 -12.32
N ILE A 668 31.47 -12.12 -13.40
CA ILE A 668 30.10 -12.31 -13.90
C ILE A 668 29.26 -13.24 -13.01
N GLY A 669 29.87 -14.22 -12.34
CA GLY A 669 29.14 -15.19 -11.50
C GLY A 669 28.54 -14.57 -10.23
N SER A 670 27.54 -15.25 -9.67
CA SER A 670 26.80 -14.81 -8.48
C SER A 670 27.15 -15.58 -7.21
N LEU A 671 28.02 -16.58 -7.31
CA LEU A 671 28.39 -17.47 -6.22
C LEU A 671 29.82 -17.22 -5.77
N VAL A 672 30.01 -17.19 -4.46
CA VAL A 672 31.30 -17.16 -3.80
C VAL A 672 31.44 -18.41 -2.94
N PHE A 673 32.60 -19.05 -3.03
CA PHE A 673 32.90 -20.31 -2.39
C PHE A 673 33.94 -20.12 -1.28
N PRO A 674 33.75 -20.74 -0.10
CA PRO A 674 34.75 -20.73 0.95
C PRO A 674 35.97 -21.59 0.59
N ILE A 675 37.15 -21.12 0.99
CA ILE A 675 38.37 -21.92 0.98
C ILE A 675 38.41 -22.71 2.30
N ASN A 676 38.01 -23.99 2.24
CA ASN A 676 37.82 -24.81 3.44
C ASN A 676 39.12 -25.11 4.22
N SER A 677 40.28 -24.91 3.62
CA SER A 677 41.58 -25.02 4.30
C SER A 677 41.97 -23.76 5.08
N ASP A 678 41.27 -22.63 4.85
CA ASP A 678 41.51 -21.39 5.56
C ASP A 678 40.76 -21.34 6.90
N SER A 679 41.37 -20.73 7.91
CA SER A 679 40.85 -20.69 9.29
C SER A 679 39.56 -19.88 9.42
N LEU A 680 39.39 -18.81 8.65
CA LEU A 680 38.16 -18.02 8.59
C LEU A 680 37.22 -18.59 7.51
N GLY A 681 37.77 -18.99 6.36
CA GLY A 681 37.04 -19.57 5.22
C GLY A 681 36.20 -20.80 5.58
N SER A 682 36.77 -21.73 6.36
CA SER A 682 36.10 -22.96 6.82
C SER A 682 34.83 -22.73 7.65
N ASN A 683 34.63 -21.52 8.17
CA ASN A 683 33.43 -21.18 8.92
C ASN A 683 32.26 -20.77 8.02
N PHE A 684 32.46 -20.53 6.72
CA PHE A 684 31.39 -20.11 5.81
C PHE A 684 30.83 -21.27 4.99
N LYS A 685 29.60 -21.08 4.50
CA LYS A 685 29.02 -21.86 3.40
C LYS A 685 29.18 -21.06 2.11
N LYS A 686 28.63 -21.56 1.00
CA LYS A 686 28.54 -20.77 -0.24
C LYS A 686 27.80 -19.46 0.03
N ILE A 687 28.22 -18.38 -0.59
CA ILE A 687 27.59 -17.06 -0.49
C ILE A 687 26.99 -16.74 -1.86
N SER A 688 25.74 -16.25 -1.85
CA SER A 688 25.07 -15.74 -3.05
C SER A 688 25.08 -14.22 -3.00
N THR A 689 25.63 -13.57 -4.02
CA THR A 689 25.68 -12.10 -4.15
C THR A 689 24.48 -11.54 -4.91
N ILE A 690 23.40 -12.31 -5.02
CA ILE A 690 22.12 -11.93 -5.64
C ILE A 690 20.95 -12.23 -4.69
N GLY A 691 19.85 -11.49 -4.84
CA GLY A 691 18.61 -11.71 -4.10
C GLY A 691 18.41 -10.83 -2.86
N ALA A 692 19.17 -9.74 -2.74
CA ALA A 692 18.91 -8.65 -1.79
C ALA A 692 19.01 -7.29 -2.50
N ALA A 693 20.03 -6.47 -2.24
CA ALA A 693 20.18 -5.14 -2.85
C ALA A 693 20.28 -5.13 -4.39
N ASN A 694 20.62 -6.27 -5.01
CA ASN A 694 20.72 -6.45 -6.47
C ASN A 694 21.57 -5.38 -7.18
N ASN A 695 22.64 -4.94 -6.53
CA ASN A 695 23.50 -3.84 -6.97
C ASN A 695 24.95 -4.27 -7.31
N GLN A 696 25.24 -5.59 -7.36
CA GLN A 696 26.61 -6.12 -7.49
C GLN A 696 26.97 -6.51 -8.93
N ASN A 697 27.19 -5.49 -9.75
CA ASN A 697 27.52 -5.60 -11.17
C ASN A 697 29.03 -5.64 -11.44
N SER A 698 29.87 -5.18 -10.50
CA SER A 698 31.33 -5.02 -10.70
C SER A 698 32.14 -5.57 -9.53
N LYS A 699 32.12 -6.90 -9.39
CA LYS A 699 32.81 -7.60 -8.29
C LYS A 699 34.28 -7.80 -8.64
N ASP A 700 35.20 -7.21 -7.88
CA ASP A 700 36.63 -7.25 -8.20
C ASP A 700 37.20 -8.66 -7.95
N ILE A 701 38.02 -9.15 -8.87
CA ILE A 701 38.86 -10.33 -8.67
C ILE A 701 40.17 -9.85 -8.04
N ILE A 702 40.52 -10.45 -6.90
CA ILE A 702 41.69 -10.07 -6.10
C ILE A 702 42.62 -11.27 -5.84
N LEU A 703 43.87 -10.98 -5.47
CA LEU A 703 44.82 -11.93 -4.89
C LEU A 703 45.36 -11.38 -3.57
N ASN A 704 45.82 -12.29 -2.71
CA ASN A 704 46.53 -11.95 -1.48
C ASN A 704 48.04 -11.87 -1.73
N ASP A 705 48.75 -11.10 -0.91
CA ASP A 705 50.21 -11.14 -0.85
C ASP A 705 50.72 -12.26 0.08
N SER A 706 52.03 -12.29 0.38
CA SER A 706 52.62 -13.32 1.25
C SER A 706 52.26 -13.19 2.74
N TYR A 707 51.64 -12.09 3.16
CA TYR A 707 51.32 -11.80 4.57
C TYR A 707 49.85 -12.06 4.90
N SER A 708 48.97 -11.91 3.91
CA SER A 708 47.52 -12.06 4.04
C SER A 708 47.02 -13.41 3.55
N HIS A 709 45.75 -13.70 3.85
CA HIS A 709 45.12 -14.97 3.55
C HIS A 709 43.91 -14.77 2.64
N LEU A 710 43.87 -15.49 1.53
CA LEU A 710 42.68 -15.63 0.71
C LEU A 710 41.74 -16.66 1.35
N PHE A 711 40.52 -16.26 1.72
CA PHE A 711 39.55 -17.12 2.41
C PHE A 711 38.29 -17.42 1.60
N LEU A 712 38.05 -16.67 0.53
CA LEU A 712 36.93 -16.86 -0.40
C LEU A 712 37.41 -16.81 -1.86
N THR A 713 36.74 -17.54 -2.74
CA THR A 713 36.98 -17.54 -4.19
C THR A 713 35.68 -17.55 -4.98
N TYR A 714 35.65 -16.88 -6.13
CA TYR A 714 34.57 -16.96 -7.11
C TYR A 714 34.62 -18.25 -7.95
N ASP A 715 35.80 -18.84 -8.10
CA ASP A 715 36.04 -20.03 -8.92
C ASP A 715 36.99 -20.99 -8.18
N THR A 716 36.53 -22.20 -7.92
CA THR A 716 37.31 -23.23 -7.21
C THR A 716 38.36 -23.88 -8.10
N LEU A 717 38.29 -23.73 -9.42
CA LEU A 717 39.23 -24.33 -10.38
C LEU A 717 40.37 -23.39 -10.73
N ASN A 718 40.09 -22.09 -10.88
CA ASN A 718 41.07 -21.09 -11.35
C ASN A 718 41.44 -20.03 -10.30
N ILE A 719 41.14 -20.29 -9.01
CA ILE A 719 41.33 -19.40 -7.84
C ILE A 719 41.16 -17.92 -8.20
N LYS A 720 39.91 -17.50 -8.37
CA LYS A 720 39.55 -16.08 -8.55
C LYS A 720 39.18 -15.51 -7.18
N GLY A 721 40.12 -14.85 -6.50
CA GLY A 721 39.92 -14.44 -5.11
C GLY A 721 38.74 -13.50 -4.91
N ALA A 722 38.02 -13.72 -3.80
CA ALA A 722 36.77 -13.05 -3.46
C ALA A 722 36.70 -12.63 -1.97
N GLY A 723 37.83 -12.67 -1.25
CA GLY A 723 37.90 -12.23 0.13
C GLY A 723 39.27 -12.47 0.74
N ILE A 724 39.81 -11.44 1.40
CA ILE A 724 41.10 -11.45 2.08
C ILE A 724 40.93 -11.11 3.55
N TRP A 725 41.69 -11.78 4.42
CA TRP A 725 41.90 -11.30 5.79
C TRP A 725 43.39 -11.16 6.09
N TYR A 726 43.72 -10.22 6.98
CA TYR A 726 45.07 -10.00 7.49
C TYR A 726 45.05 -9.69 8.98
N ASN A 727 46.02 -10.22 9.72
CA ASN A 727 46.22 -9.99 11.14
C ASN A 727 47.69 -9.65 11.37
N ASP A 728 47.97 -8.36 11.58
CA ASP A 728 49.33 -7.87 11.83
C ASP A 728 49.72 -8.17 13.28
N ILE A 729 50.82 -8.92 13.47
CA ILE A 729 51.32 -9.29 14.80
C ILE A 729 52.11 -8.14 15.46
N ASN A 730 52.68 -7.21 14.67
CA ASN A 730 53.51 -6.11 15.15
C ASN A 730 52.66 -4.90 15.59
N PHE A 731 51.66 -4.53 14.79
CA PHE A 731 50.76 -3.40 15.04
C PHE A 731 49.41 -3.84 15.63
N GLY A 732 49.14 -5.15 15.72
CA GLY A 732 47.93 -5.70 16.33
C GLY A 732 46.64 -5.48 15.56
N TYR A 733 46.70 -4.96 14.33
CA TYR A 733 45.51 -4.63 13.55
C TYR A 733 44.98 -5.81 12.76
N LYS A 734 43.66 -5.78 12.52
CA LYS A 734 42.95 -6.84 11.83
C LYS A 734 42.08 -6.29 10.72
N ILE A 735 42.13 -6.94 9.56
CA ILE A 735 41.37 -6.55 8.38
C ILE A 735 40.65 -7.76 7.80
N ILE A 736 39.40 -7.53 7.39
CA ILE A 736 38.67 -8.39 6.47
C ILE A 736 38.19 -7.53 5.30
N TYR A 737 38.52 -7.93 4.08
CA TYR A 737 38.12 -7.24 2.85
C TYR A 737 37.29 -8.16 1.95
N PHE A 738 36.10 -7.69 1.58
CA PHE A 738 35.24 -8.28 0.55
C PHE A 738 35.21 -7.37 -0.69
N PRO A 739 35.68 -7.82 -1.87
CA PRO A 739 35.64 -7.07 -3.14
C PRO A 739 34.23 -7.03 -3.79
N PHE A 740 33.21 -7.20 -2.96
CA PHE A 740 31.79 -7.09 -3.30
C PHE A 740 31.03 -6.60 -2.06
N GLY A 741 29.87 -6.01 -2.29
CA GLY A 741 28.98 -5.51 -1.25
C GLY A 741 28.18 -6.61 -0.53
N LEU A 742 28.29 -6.65 0.80
CA LEU A 742 27.54 -7.58 1.64
C LEU A 742 26.03 -7.28 1.66
N GLU A 743 25.61 -6.06 1.31
CA GLU A 743 24.20 -5.68 1.15
C GLU A 743 23.45 -6.53 0.10
N ALA A 744 24.18 -7.10 -0.87
CA ALA A 744 23.61 -7.97 -1.89
C ALA A 744 23.40 -9.42 -1.46
N VAL A 745 23.99 -9.81 -0.32
CA VAL A 745 23.77 -11.14 0.26
C VAL A 745 22.42 -11.18 0.96
N LYS A 746 21.63 -12.22 0.69
CA LYS A 746 20.31 -12.41 1.33
C LYS A 746 20.44 -12.66 2.85
N ASN A 747 19.56 -12.06 3.64
CA ASN A 747 19.50 -12.27 5.09
C ASN A 747 18.44 -13.31 5.50
N VAL A 748 18.50 -14.52 4.91
CA VAL A 748 17.56 -15.61 5.23
C VAL A 748 18.32 -16.89 5.50
N TYR A 749 17.90 -17.62 6.54
CA TYR A 749 18.47 -18.93 6.85
C TYR A 749 18.31 -19.88 5.67
N ASN A 750 19.43 -20.44 5.21
CA ASN A 750 19.45 -21.46 4.19
C ASN A 750 20.45 -22.56 4.58
N PRO A 751 20.08 -23.84 4.51
CA PRO A 751 21.01 -24.92 4.83
C PRO A 751 22.25 -24.93 3.92
N SER A 752 22.16 -24.42 2.69
CA SER A 752 23.21 -24.47 1.66
C SER A 752 24.03 -23.18 1.52
N TYR A 753 23.54 -22.05 2.04
CA TYR A 753 24.18 -20.74 1.87
C TYR A 753 24.38 -20.01 3.21
N SER A 754 25.41 -19.18 3.29
CA SER A 754 25.60 -18.26 4.41
C SER A 754 24.69 -17.04 4.24
N SER A 755 23.92 -16.73 5.29
CA SER A 755 23.12 -15.50 5.34
C SER A 755 24.02 -14.30 5.63
N ARG A 756 23.56 -13.07 5.32
CA ARG A 756 24.28 -11.85 5.70
C ARG A 756 24.55 -11.78 7.21
N TYR A 757 23.55 -12.14 8.03
CA TYR A 757 23.71 -12.29 9.47
C TYR A 757 24.88 -13.21 9.84
N ASP A 758 24.95 -14.41 9.25
CA ASP A 758 26.04 -15.36 9.54
C ASP A 758 27.41 -14.80 9.15
N ILE A 759 27.48 -14.08 8.02
CA ILE A 759 28.75 -13.54 7.50
C ILE A 759 29.29 -12.47 8.43
N ILE A 760 28.47 -11.44 8.71
CA ILE A 760 28.87 -10.32 9.57
C ILE A 760 29.18 -10.83 10.98
N ARG A 761 28.35 -11.70 11.56
CA ARG A 761 28.59 -12.30 12.88
C ARG A 761 29.97 -12.94 12.98
N LYS A 762 30.32 -13.82 12.04
CA LYS A 762 31.61 -14.53 12.03
C LYS A 762 32.80 -13.60 11.80
N CYS A 763 32.64 -12.60 10.93
CA CYS A 763 33.68 -11.59 10.72
C CYS A 763 33.94 -10.80 12.00
N LEU A 764 32.88 -10.36 12.69
CA LEU A 764 32.98 -9.64 13.95
C LEU A 764 33.60 -10.49 15.07
N GLU A 765 33.22 -11.77 15.19
CA GLU A 765 33.85 -12.72 16.12
C GLU A 765 35.35 -12.88 15.84
N TRP A 766 35.74 -13.01 14.58
CA TRP A 766 37.15 -13.11 14.17
C TRP A 766 37.96 -11.83 14.47
N LEU A 767 37.32 -10.66 14.30
CA LEU A 767 37.86 -9.36 14.69
C LEU A 767 37.95 -9.19 16.23
N GLY A 768 37.47 -10.17 17.00
CA GLY A 768 37.55 -10.18 18.47
C GLY A 768 36.39 -9.48 19.17
N ILE A 769 35.25 -9.32 18.49
CA ILE A 769 34.03 -8.80 19.10
C ILE A 769 33.30 -9.95 19.80
N GLU A 770 33.10 -9.82 21.11
CA GLU A 770 32.31 -10.77 21.88
C GLU A 770 30.82 -10.58 21.57
N ILE A 771 30.28 -11.47 20.73
CA ILE A 771 28.85 -11.51 20.43
C ILE A 771 28.20 -12.40 21.48
N LYS A 772 27.62 -11.77 22.49
CA LYS A 772 26.80 -12.47 23.48
C LYS A 772 25.58 -13.02 22.77
N VAL A 773 25.52 -14.34 22.59
CA VAL A 773 24.33 -15.01 22.05
C VAL A 773 23.19 -14.74 23.03
N LYS A 774 22.33 -13.79 22.69
CA LYS A 774 21.09 -13.55 23.42
C LYS A 774 20.21 -14.77 23.18
N GLU A 775 19.87 -15.51 24.24
CA GLU A 775 18.81 -16.51 24.14
C GLU A 775 17.59 -15.83 23.54
N LYS A 776 17.05 -16.43 22.48
CA LYS A 776 15.90 -15.92 21.75
C LYS A 776 14.77 -15.70 22.75
N THR A 777 14.41 -14.44 22.99
CA THR A 777 13.28 -14.10 23.86
C THR A 777 12.03 -14.56 23.13
N LEU A 778 11.48 -15.70 23.53
CA LEU A 778 10.23 -16.21 22.97
C LEU A 778 9.05 -15.39 23.52
N PRO A 779 7.95 -15.27 22.76
CA PRO A 779 6.78 -14.48 23.17
C PRO A 779 6.31 -14.89 24.56
N ARG A 780 6.00 -13.90 25.42
CA ARG A 780 5.51 -14.07 26.79
C ARG A 780 4.48 -15.21 26.90
N GLY A 781 4.93 -16.35 27.41
CA GLY A 781 4.08 -17.44 27.86
C GLY A 781 4.22 -17.57 29.37
N GLU A 782 3.14 -17.95 30.06
CA GLU A 782 3.21 -18.21 31.51
C GLU A 782 4.31 -19.23 31.82
N GLU A 783 5.21 -18.88 32.72
CA GLU A 783 6.24 -19.78 33.24
C GLU A 783 5.65 -20.63 34.37
N LYS A 784 5.79 -21.95 34.27
CA LYS A 784 5.37 -22.89 35.33
C LYS A 784 6.55 -23.73 35.78
N ILE A 785 6.82 -23.68 37.08
CA ILE A 785 7.74 -24.61 37.75
C ILE A 785 6.92 -25.86 38.12
N VAL A 786 7.40 -27.04 37.71
CA VAL A 786 6.73 -28.32 37.94
C VAL A 786 7.64 -29.20 38.79
N PHE A 787 7.18 -29.56 39.97
CA PHE A 787 7.89 -30.47 40.87
C PHE A 787 7.46 -31.92 40.59
N PRO A 788 8.40 -32.87 40.37
CA PRO A 788 8.11 -34.29 40.33
C PRO A 788 7.49 -34.72 41.67
N ASN A 789 6.47 -35.57 41.60
CA ASN A 789 5.93 -36.17 42.81
C ASN A 789 6.97 -37.13 43.40
N ILE A 790 7.37 -36.94 44.66
CA ILE A 790 8.42 -37.74 45.33
C ILE A 790 8.08 -39.25 45.35
N LEU A 791 6.80 -39.61 45.17
CA LEU A 791 6.31 -40.99 45.13
C LEU A 791 6.02 -41.52 43.72
N ASN A 792 6.19 -40.74 42.66
CA ASN A 792 5.89 -41.15 41.28
C ASN A 792 6.86 -40.48 40.28
N GLU A 793 7.51 -41.26 39.40
CA GLU A 793 8.51 -40.78 38.43
C GLU A 793 7.99 -39.76 37.39
N ASN A 794 6.70 -39.41 37.40
CA ASN A 794 6.10 -38.49 36.43
C ASN A 794 5.76 -37.14 37.08
N SER A 795 6.15 -36.06 36.40
CA SER A 795 5.68 -34.71 36.69
C SER A 795 4.30 -34.48 36.07
N VAL A 796 3.37 -33.83 36.78
CA VAL A 796 1.97 -33.65 36.34
C VAL A 796 1.65 -32.18 36.13
N ILE A 797 1.15 -31.82 34.95
CA ILE A 797 0.60 -30.49 34.67
C ILE A 797 -0.92 -30.58 34.56
N HIS A 798 -1.61 -29.64 35.22
CA HIS A 798 -3.06 -29.50 35.18
C HIS A 798 -3.45 -28.34 34.24
N LEU A 799 -4.22 -28.63 33.20
CA LEU A 799 -4.81 -27.63 32.29
C LEU A 799 -6.35 -27.66 32.40
N LYS A 800 -7.01 -26.52 32.67
CA LYS A 800 -8.48 -26.44 32.65
C LYS A 800 -9.03 -26.72 31.25
N ARG A 801 -10.13 -27.46 31.16
CA ARG A 801 -10.71 -28.00 29.91
C ARG A 801 -11.51 -27.00 29.06
N ASN A 802 -11.57 -25.71 29.42
CA ASN A 802 -12.32 -24.69 28.66
C ASN A 802 -11.68 -24.31 27.30
N SER A 803 -10.69 -25.07 26.82
CA SER A 803 -9.92 -24.76 25.60
C SER A 803 -9.88 -25.99 24.71
N ASN A 804 -10.38 -25.88 23.47
CA ASN A 804 -10.39 -26.96 22.47
C ASN A 804 -9.00 -27.05 21.82
N PHE A 805 -8.01 -27.60 22.53
CA PHE A 805 -6.67 -27.77 21.97
C PHE A 805 -6.65 -28.88 20.91
N GLU A 806 -6.34 -28.56 19.66
CA GLU A 806 -6.20 -29.53 18.57
C GLU A 806 -4.92 -30.37 18.70
N LYS A 807 -3.83 -29.77 19.18
CA LYS A 807 -2.52 -30.44 19.35
C LYS A 807 -1.77 -29.91 20.57
N ILE A 808 -1.21 -30.84 21.35
CA ILE A 808 -0.33 -30.57 22.49
C ILE A 808 1.02 -31.23 22.21
N ARG A 809 2.13 -30.49 22.36
CA ARG A 809 3.49 -31.00 22.13
C ARG A 809 4.45 -30.51 23.19
N LEU A 810 5.35 -31.39 23.64
CA LEU A 810 6.51 -31.01 24.43
C LEU A 810 7.76 -31.01 23.56
N ILE A 811 8.56 -29.95 23.65
CA ILE A 811 9.87 -29.86 22.99
C ILE A 811 10.93 -29.46 24.02
N ASP A 812 12.16 -29.94 23.84
CA ASP A 812 13.31 -29.49 24.63
C ASP A 812 13.92 -28.19 24.06
N ILE A 813 14.92 -27.66 24.76
CA ILE A 813 15.66 -26.44 24.36
C ILE A 813 16.35 -26.54 23.00
N CYS A 814 16.59 -27.76 22.49
CA CYS A 814 17.17 -28.01 21.17
C CYS A 814 16.09 -28.19 20.08
N GLY A 815 14.81 -28.03 20.42
CA GLY A 815 13.68 -28.20 19.51
C GLY A 815 13.28 -29.66 19.24
N ARG A 816 13.85 -30.62 19.98
CA ARG A 816 13.52 -32.05 19.84
C ARG A 816 12.21 -32.35 20.54
N LYS A 817 11.33 -33.13 19.89
CA LYS A 817 10.05 -33.54 20.47
C LYS A 817 10.26 -34.57 21.58
N ARG A 818 9.48 -34.43 22.65
CA ARG A 818 9.51 -35.31 23.83
C ARG A 818 8.16 -35.98 24.02
N GLU A 819 8.18 -37.17 24.60
CA GLU A 819 6.96 -37.94 24.81
C GLU A 819 6.16 -37.39 25.99
N ILE A 820 4.85 -37.30 25.80
CA ILE A 820 3.90 -36.91 26.85
C ILE A 820 2.74 -37.89 26.87
N ARG A 821 2.20 -38.15 28.06
CA ARG A 821 0.96 -38.92 28.21
C ARG A 821 -0.13 -38.02 28.78
N ILE A 822 -1.26 -37.95 28.09
CA ILE A 822 -2.37 -37.07 28.46
C ILE A 822 -3.50 -37.92 29.04
N ILE A 823 -3.97 -37.58 30.23
CA ILE A 823 -5.08 -38.26 30.92
C ILE A 823 -6.19 -37.25 31.19
N PRO A 824 -7.41 -37.46 30.63
CA PRO A 824 -8.58 -36.67 31.00
C PRO A 824 -9.00 -36.97 32.45
N TYR A 825 -9.26 -35.94 33.27
CA TYR A 825 -9.81 -36.12 34.62
C TYR A 825 -10.73 -34.95 35.00
N LYS A 826 -12.04 -35.19 35.00
CA LYS A 826 -13.09 -34.16 35.19
C LYS A 826 -12.91 -33.00 34.19
N ASP A 827 -12.86 -31.76 34.68
CA ASP A 827 -12.71 -30.51 33.90
C ASP A 827 -11.25 -30.11 33.69
N VAL A 828 -10.32 -31.06 33.83
CA VAL A 828 -8.87 -30.82 33.74
C VAL A 828 -8.21 -31.90 32.88
N LEU A 829 -7.30 -31.50 31.99
CA LEU A 829 -6.34 -32.39 31.32
C LEU A 829 -5.09 -32.51 32.17
N LYS A 830 -4.75 -33.75 32.57
CA LYS A 830 -3.48 -34.07 33.26
C LYS A 830 -2.44 -34.48 32.22
N ILE A 831 -1.34 -33.75 32.12
CA ILE A 831 -0.21 -34.12 31.27
C ILE A 831 0.87 -34.72 32.16
N LEU A 832 1.17 -35.99 31.94
CA LEU A 832 2.26 -36.73 32.57
C LEU A 832 3.52 -36.57 31.71
N LEU A 833 4.58 -36.07 32.34
CA LEU A 833 5.91 -35.91 31.78
C LEU A 833 6.82 -36.98 32.38
N ARG A 834 7.45 -37.79 31.52
CA ARG A 834 8.48 -38.78 31.91
C ARG A 834 9.90 -38.20 31.97
N GLU A 835 10.01 -36.91 31.77
CA GLU A 835 11.29 -36.21 31.60
C GLU A 835 11.98 -35.96 32.95
N LYS A 836 13.32 -36.02 32.95
CA LYS A 836 14.18 -35.69 34.10
C LYS A 836 14.33 -34.16 34.25
N GLU A 837 14.99 -33.72 35.31
CA GLU A 837 15.28 -32.30 35.58
C GLU A 837 15.78 -31.54 34.34
N GLY A 838 15.18 -30.38 34.03
CA GLY A 838 15.50 -29.61 32.83
C GLY A 838 14.43 -28.59 32.41
N ILE A 839 14.74 -27.82 31.35
CA ILE A 839 13.85 -26.81 30.75
C ILE A 839 13.18 -27.38 29.49
N TYR A 840 11.86 -27.26 29.43
CA TYR A 840 11.02 -27.75 28.33
C TYR A 840 9.98 -26.71 27.92
N PHE A 841 9.44 -26.86 26.72
CA PHE A 841 8.37 -26.00 26.21
C PHE A 841 7.14 -26.83 25.83
N LEU A 842 6.00 -26.47 26.40
CA LEU A 842 4.71 -27.06 26.06
C LEU A 842 3.98 -26.14 25.07
N LYS A 843 3.82 -26.61 23.84
CA LYS A 843 3.08 -25.91 22.79
C LYS A 843 1.64 -26.41 22.75
N LEU A 844 0.69 -25.50 22.90
CA LEU A 844 -0.73 -25.72 22.77
C LEU A 844 -1.22 -25.03 21.49
N LYS A 845 -1.84 -25.79 20.59
CA LYS A 845 -2.46 -25.25 19.39
C LYS A 845 -3.98 -25.19 19.57
N ASP A 846 -4.51 -23.98 19.63
CA ASP A 846 -5.93 -23.62 19.50
C ASP A 846 -6.02 -22.45 18.49
N LYS A 847 -7.19 -21.83 18.28
CA LYS A 847 -7.40 -20.62 17.43
C LYS A 847 -6.45 -19.45 17.78
N LYS A 848 -5.85 -19.45 18.97
CA LYS A 848 -4.67 -18.65 19.35
C LYS A 848 -3.56 -19.61 19.81
N GLU A 849 -2.40 -19.62 19.17
CA GLU A 849 -1.28 -20.47 19.60
C GLU A 849 -0.73 -19.98 20.95
N GLY A 850 -0.57 -20.90 21.91
CA GLY A 850 0.03 -20.62 23.22
C GLY A 850 1.25 -21.51 23.47
N THR A 851 2.36 -20.92 23.94
CA THR A 851 3.55 -21.67 24.36
C THR A 851 3.82 -21.42 25.83
N PHE A 852 4.02 -22.47 26.62
CA PHE A 852 4.35 -22.38 28.05
C PHE A 852 5.77 -22.87 28.28
N LYS A 853 6.54 -22.15 29.11
CA LYS A 853 7.86 -22.60 29.58
C LYS A 853 7.67 -23.44 30.84
N LEU A 854 8.25 -24.63 30.84
CA LEU A 854 8.21 -25.58 31.94
C LEU A 854 9.62 -25.78 32.48
N ILE A 855 9.79 -25.55 33.78
CA ILE A 855 11.02 -25.88 34.49
C ILE A 855 10.71 -27.08 35.40
N ILE A 856 11.32 -28.22 35.12
CA ILE A 856 11.22 -29.42 35.95
C ILE A 856 12.43 -29.44 36.88
N ILE A 857 12.20 -29.27 38.19
CA ILE A 857 13.24 -29.23 39.24
C ILE A 857 12.99 -30.38 40.19
N LYS A 858 14.04 -31.12 40.58
CA LYS A 858 13.91 -32.26 41.49
C LYS A 858 13.70 -31.85 42.94
#